data_AF-A0A943I3Q8-F1
#
_entry.id   AF-A0A943I3Q8-F1
#
_cell.length_a   1.000
_cell.length_b   1.000
_cell.length_c   1.000
_cell.angle_alpha   90.00
_cell.angle_beta   90.00
_cell.angle_gamma   90.00
#
_symmetry.space_group_name_H-M   'P 1'
#
loop_
_entity.id
_entity.type
_entity.pdbx_description
1 polymer ?
#
loop_
_entity_poly.entity_id
_entity_poly.type
_entity_poly.pdbx_seq_one_letter_code
_entity_poly.pdbx_strand_id
1 'polypeptide(L)'
;MRRIKKLFILQLAVILVFSVITVMSSADANIPQGPIDSTDKDNGVNQIMEAGIEDKNFATAIYDSFVSVNYFGDETKDVRQILGEYEGVIDAANRGIKSIYGIEWLRNTTLIDLSNRLTAPNETIKNEIKDLLPLSIEYIMQIADVTESEATKWYREEHNNNLEIDLSGNPIANYKECGGKLLIRINEDNVASFEGYYLNAIKTGAVDWSVDLKVDTPEIYKDDHRVQFSKDPLITQILGNVTTVNDDIMINYNAFDNNVLEIDNIKHSGRVVAILGIPTYNGISFFKYLNYGGGGAINRDIVSYSYGTNFMSRIYMPVVAKKTFKTNVKVTKSATSDNSGKKVVGAKYYLYYDDGDQNFENDALVFDRIYITDENGEFYVNENLGAGEYYLKEFEAPEGFLINEEPIFFNITADKTTVNVTGGDKDLKINAGDIKEDPNTVYIDRYSKDIEVNIEIDPAYAQDPNYKIESVDITYFDRNKQEFITFNVTGPDTYSLFASPDEATKWITDWINSNKGNEENPGIIDGQVTINAHFTHYKELQTSDPRPKIDVEFDKARRDFDENGDLNLTPLPGATFKLECMHKHTEKCKDKNGGYTNCTDPHTDDFKYLTDEGCSWTSEAISDSEGKVKFTGLNTGKYKMKETIVPDGYLPTETTWILTVDAIKNTFGIVVDSTDDNSDLIGNNDDGYTIVNETYNIKVIKIDAETKEKLVGAEFGLFKKEANGKWSSDPVQTSVTNDNGLAFFEKLSVGEYKIKELTAPPGYEIITDEVMFKLPFEYLSKDLSGVENMFSSDSKTITFTISNKVGFNLPKTGAVITARIAAIGIVIMGITIIFLKKTRKIEKG
;
A
#
# COMPACT_ATOMS: atom_id res chain seq x y z
N MET A 1 62.17 -3.19 -38.71
CA MET A 1 63.11 -3.13 -39.87
C MET A 1 63.25 -4.51 -40.50
N ARG A 2 63.20 -4.59 -41.84
CA ARG A 2 63.31 -5.81 -42.68
C ARG A 2 62.19 -6.86 -42.56
N ARG A 3 60.96 -6.47 -42.92
CA ARG A 3 59.99 -7.30 -43.69
C ARG A 3 58.69 -6.57 -44.08
N ILE A 4 58.75 -5.27 -44.39
CA ILE A 4 57.65 -4.53 -45.06
C ILE A 4 58.28 -3.53 -46.03
N LYS A 5 59.00 -4.04 -47.03
CA LYS A 5 59.63 -3.23 -48.11
C LYS A 5 59.55 -3.90 -49.49
N LYS A 6 58.56 -4.79 -49.70
CA LYS A 6 58.29 -5.42 -51.01
C LYS A 6 56.84 -5.35 -51.50
N LEU A 7 55.93 -4.66 -50.78
CA LEU A 7 54.58 -4.35 -51.28
C LEU A 7 54.38 -2.89 -51.68
N PHE A 8 55.28 -2.00 -51.27
CA PHE A 8 55.19 -0.55 -51.53
C PHE A 8 55.91 -0.07 -52.81
N ILE A 9 56.51 -0.99 -53.58
CA ILE A 9 57.21 -0.68 -54.85
C ILE A 9 56.48 -1.29 -56.07
N LEU A 10 55.34 -1.98 -55.86
CA LEU A 10 54.50 -2.48 -56.95
C LEU A 10 53.17 -1.70 -57.15
N GLN A 11 52.83 -0.78 -56.25
CA GLN A 11 51.69 0.15 -56.43
C GLN A 11 52.10 1.56 -56.89
N LEU A 12 53.38 1.91 -56.79
CA LEU A 12 53.95 3.16 -57.32
C LEU A 12 54.51 3.01 -58.76
N ALA A 13 54.51 1.80 -59.31
CA ALA A 13 54.89 1.53 -60.71
C ALA A 13 53.68 1.24 -61.63
N VAL A 14 52.45 1.25 -61.09
CA VAL A 14 51.20 1.17 -61.87
C VAL A 14 50.53 2.55 -62.03
N ILE A 15 50.94 3.54 -61.24
CA ILE A 15 50.44 4.93 -61.32
C ILE A 15 51.37 5.85 -62.14
N LEU A 16 52.58 5.38 -62.48
CA LEU A 16 53.53 6.10 -63.36
C LEU A 16 53.69 5.47 -64.76
N VAL A 17 52.87 4.48 -65.10
CA VAL A 17 52.76 3.87 -66.46
C VAL A 17 51.31 3.95 -67.00
N PHE A 18 50.42 4.67 -66.29
CA PHE A 18 49.08 5.06 -66.77
C PHE A 18 48.90 6.59 -66.83
N SER A 19 50.01 7.32 -66.99
CA SER A 19 50.04 8.78 -67.12
C SER A 19 50.80 9.27 -68.36
N VAL A 20 51.16 8.37 -69.29
CA VAL A 20 51.63 8.70 -70.65
C VAL A 20 51.11 7.61 -71.60
N ILE A 21 49.97 7.91 -72.24
CA ILE A 21 49.10 7.18 -73.21
C ILE A 21 47.69 7.42 -72.63
N THR A 22 46.97 8.50 -72.92
CA THR A 22 46.55 9.06 -74.21
C THR A 22 46.44 10.58 -74.11
N VAL A 23 47.50 11.30 -74.48
CA VAL A 23 47.40 12.63 -75.08
C VAL A 23 48.13 12.53 -76.41
N MET A 24 47.45 11.89 -77.36
CA MET A 24 47.67 12.06 -78.79
C MET A 24 46.28 12.03 -79.40
N SER A 25 45.82 13.22 -79.81
CA SER A 25 44.73 13.49 -80.76
C SER A 25 43.65 12.40 -80.90
N SER A 26 42.51 12.58 -80.24
CA SER A 26 41.23 12.35 -80.93
C SER A 26 40.96 13.55 -81.85
N ALA A 27 41.88 13.81 -82.78
CA ALA A 27 41.51 14.53 -83.98
C ALA A 27 40.62 13.55 -84.76
N ASP A 28 39.36 13.93 -84.89
CA ASP A 28 38.32 13.29 -85.71
C ASP A 28 37.91 11.87 -85.29
N ALA A 29 37.20 11.75 -84.16
CA ALA A 29 36.08 10.82 -84.16
C ALA A 29 35.14 11.27 -85.29
N ASN A 30 34.76 10.38 -86.20
CA ASN A 30 33.95 10.72 -87.36
C ASN A 30 32.59 11.28 -86.87
N ILE A 31 32.47 12.60 -86.75
CA ILE A 31 31.27 13.27 -86.25
C ILE A 31 30.12 12.84 -87.18
N PRO A 32 28.99 12.35 -86.65
CA PRO A 32 27.90 11.89 -87.48
C PRO A 32 27.47 12.99 -88.46
N GLN A 33 27.23 12.61 -89.71
CA GLN A 33 26.61 13.51 -90.68
C GLN A 33 25.12 13.64 -90.38
N GLY A 34 24.55 14.80 -90.68
CA GLY A 34 23.14 15.07 -90.56
C GLY A 34 22.29 14.40 -91.66
N PRO A 35 20.97 14.58 -91.62
CA PRO A 35 20.23 15.17 -90.50
C PRO A 35 20.26 14.28 -89.24
N ILE A 36 20.00 14.87 -88.09
CA ILE A 36 19.70 14.11 -86.86
C ILE A 36 18.41 13.32 -87.11
N ASP A 37 18.41 12.03 -86.75
CA ASP A 37 17.30 11.13 -87.02
C ASP A 37 16.03 11.61 -86.31
N SER A 38 15.06 12.07 -87.10
CA SER A 38 13.80 12.62 -86.60
C SER A 38 12.75 11.55 -86.29
N THR A 39 13.00 10.30 -86.65
CA THR A 39 12.06 9.18 -86.55
C THR A 39 12.43 8.24 -85.40
N ASP A 40 13.70 7.86 -85.29
CA ASP A 40 14.23 7.06 -84.20
C ASP A 40 14.92 7.94 -83.16
N LYS A 41 14.21 8.17 -82.05
CA LYS A 41 14.71 8.99 -80.94
C LYS A 41 16.02 8.46 -80.35
N ASP A 42 16.17 7.15 -80.19
CA ASP A 42 17.40 6.61 -79.60
C ASP A 42 18.58 6.82 -80.55
N ASN A 43 18.36 6.66 -81.86
CA ASN A 43 19.38 6.96 -82.86
C ASN A 43 19.73 8.45 -82.89
N GLY A 44 18.73 9.35 -82.90
CA GLY A 44 18.94 10.79 -82.89
C GLY A 44 19.67 11.28 -81.63
N VAL A 45 19.33 10.73 -80.46
CA VAL A 45 20.05 11.00 -79.20
C VAL A 45 21.48 10.48 -79.26
N ASN A 46 21.72 9.28 -79.79
CA ASN A 46 23.07 8.74 -79.95
C ASN A 46 23.92 9.59 -80.90
N GLN A 47 23.35 10.08 -82.00
CA GLN A 47 24.04 11.00 -82.92
C GLN A 47 24.48 12.29 -82.21
N ILE A 48 23.63 12.85 -81.35
CA ILE A 48 23.96 14.02 -80.51
C ILE A 48 25.07 13.67 -79.50
N MET A 49 25.03 12.48 -78.89
CA MET A 49 26.06 12.03 -77.97
C MET A 49 27.42 11.82 -78.67
N GLU A 50 27.42 11.19 -79.84
CA GLU A 50 28.62 10.97 -80.66
C GLU A 50 29.25 12.29 -81.15
N ALA A 51 28.46 13.37 -81.22
CA ALA A 51 28.98 14.72 -81.47
C ALA A 51 29.71 15.33 -80.27
N GLY A 52 29.72 14.67 -79.10
CA GLY A 52 30.45 15.09 -77.90
C GLY A 52 29.58 15.50 -76.71
N ILE A 53 28.26 15.32 -76.78
CA ILE A 53 27.37 15.50 -75.63
C ILE A 53 27.43 14.23 -74.76
N GLU A 54 28.17 14.28 -73.64
CA GLU A 54 28.47 13.07 -72.87
C GLU A 54 27.28 12.52 -72.05
N ASP A 55 26.38 13.40 -71.60
CA ASP A 55 25.25 13.03 -70.76
C ASP A 55 24.02 12.69 -71.61
N LYS A 56 23.54 11.44 -71.51
CA LYS A 56 22.37 10.98 -72.27
C LYS A 56 21.11 11.78 -71.96
N ASN A 57 20.89 12.23 -70.73
CA ASN A 57 19.72 13.03 -70.37
C ASN A 57 19.82 14.43 -70.99
N PHE A 58 21.03 14.98 -71.08
CA PHE A 58 21.26 16.25 -71.76
C PHE A 58 21.07 16.12 -73.27
N ALA A 59 21.65 15.10 -73.91
CA ALA A 59 21.42 14.79 -75.32
C ALA A 59 19.93 14.57 -75.63
N THR A 60 19.21 13.89 -74.73
CA THR A 60 17.75 13.71 -74.84
C THR A 60 16.99 15.02 -74.73
N ALA A 61 17.39 15.93 -73.83
CA ALA A 61 16.76 17.24 -73.69
C ALA A 61 16.95 18.10 -74.95
N ILE A 62 18.14 18.06 -75.54
CA ILE A 62 18.44 18.70 -76.84
C ILE A 62 17.55 18.11 -77.93
N TYR A 63 17.51 16.78 -78.06
CA TYR A 63 16.68 16.09 -79.04
C TYR A 63 15.19 16.45 -78.90
N ASP A 64 14.65 16.40 -77.68
CA ASP A 64 13.25 16.73 -77.40
C ASP A 64 12.93 18.18 -77.78
N SER A 65 13.86 19.11 -77.52
CA SER A 65 13.73 20.52 -77.89
C SER A 65 13.75 20.71 -79.40
N PHE A 66 14.60 19.98 -80.11
CA PHE A 66 14.70 19.98 -81.58
C PHE A 66 13.43 19.44 -82.22
N VAL A 67 12.90 18.33 -81.72
CA VAL A 67 11.61 17.76 -82.13
C VAL A 67 10.48 18.76 -81.97
N SER A 68 10.45 19.51 -80.86
CA SER A 68 9.36 20.47 -80.57
C SER A 68 9.22 21.60 -81.61
N VAL A 69 10.29 21.90 -82.34
CA VAL A 69 10.32 22.93 -83.40
C VAL A 69 10.66 22.38 -84.78
N ASN A 70 10.67 21.04 -84.92
CA ASN A 70 11.00 20.34 -86.17
C ASN A 70 12.36 20.75 -86.78
N TYR A 71 13.41 20.80 -85.94
CA TYR A 71 14.78 21.15 -86.34
C TYR A 71 15.70 19.92 -86.27
N PHE A 72 16.21 19.46 -87.42
CA PHE A 72 17.08 18.28 -87.49
C PHE A 72 18.34 18.48 -88.34
N GLY A 73 18.52 19.67 -88.92
CA GLY A 73 19.59 19.94 -89.88
C GLY A 73 19.37 19.29 -91.24
N ASP A 74 20.45 19.19 -92.03
CA ASP A 74 20.47 18.58 -93.35
C ASP A 74 21.74 17.74 -93.56
N GLU A 75 21.80 16.99 -94.67
CA GLU A 75 22.92 16.07 -95.00
C GLU A 75 24.23 16.79 -95.33
N THR A 76 24.23 18.12 -95.51
CA THR A 76 25.44 18.89 -95.84
C THR A 76 26.27 19.27 -94.62
N LYS A 77 25.75 18.98 -93.42
CA LYS A 77 26.33 19.39 -92.15
C LYS A 77 26.57 18.18 -91.26
N ASP A 78 27.65 18.22 -90.52
CA ASP A 78 27.82 17.30 -89.39
C ASP A 78 26.92 17.73 -88.21
N VAL A 79 26.71 16.81 -87.26
CA VAL A 79 25.84 17.08 -86.11
C VAL A 79 26.34 18.25 -85.25
N ARG A 80 27.65 18.52 -85.13
CA ARG A 80 28.14 19.69 -84.38
C ARG A 80 27.77 21.00 -85.07
N GLN A 81 27.85 21.05 -86.39
CA GLN A 81 27.40 22.20 -87.17
C GLN A 81 25.90 22.42 -87.00
N ILE A 82 25.09 21.35 -86.98
CA ILE A 82 23.65 21.42 -86.72
C ILE A 82 23.38 21.96 -85.30
N LEU A 83 24.05 21.42 -84.27
CA LEU A 83 23.95 21.94 -82.90
C LEU A 83 24.33 23.43 -82.82
N GLY A 84 25.39 23.84 -83.52
CA GLY A 84 25.93 25.19 -83.48
C GLY A 84 25.13 26.24 -84.25
N GLU A 85 24.21 25.84 -85.11
CA GLU A 85 23.31 26.74 -85.83
C GLU A 85 21.94 26.91 -85.18
N TYR A 86 21.60 26.06 -84.20
CA TYR A 86 20.32 26.14 -83.52
C TYR A 86 20.21 27.41 -82.68
N GLU A 87 19.17 28.22 -82.92
CA GLU A 87 18.89 29.47 -82.21
C GLU A 87 17.71 29.39 -81.22
N GLY A 88 17.08 28.22 -81.08
CA GLY A 88 15.92 28.04 -80.22
C GLY A 88 16.25 27.92 -78.73
N VAL A 89 15.30 27.38 -77.96
CA VAL A 89 15.40 27.14 -76.52
C VAL A 89 15.57 25.65 -76.27
N ILE A 90 16.44 25.30 -75.32
CA ILE A 90 16.65 23.93 -74.87
C ILE A 90 16.10 23.80 -73.45
N ASP A 91 15.00 23.05 -73.29
CA ASP A 91 14.39 22.77 -71.99
C ASP A 91 14.99 21.49 -71.39
N ALA A 92 15.96 21.70 -70.51
CA ALA A 92 16.72 20.67 -69.82
C ALA A 92 16.45 20.67 -68.30
N ALA A 93 15.37 21.34 -67.85
CA ALA A 93 15.03 21.47 -66.45
C ALA A 93 14.61 20.11 -65.86
N ASN A 94 15.13 19.76 -64.67
CA ASN A 94 14.76 18.55 -63.93
C ASN A 94 14.84 17.24 -64.76
N ARG A 95 15.89 17.07 -65.58
CA ARG A 95 16.07 15.89 -66.45
C ARG A 95 17.04 14.85 -65.89
N GLY A 96 17.68 15.13 -64.75
CA GLY A 96 18.66 14.21 -64.14
C GLY A 96 20.03 14.33 -64.79
N ILE A 97 20.36 15.52 -65.31
CA ILE A 97 21.61 15.81 -66.00
C ILE A 97 22.72 15.97 -64.96
N LYS A 98 23.87 15.33 -65.21
CA LYS A 98 25.05 15.37 -64.35
C LYS A 98 26.24 16.06 -65.02
N SER A 99 26.33 15.96 -66.34
CA SER A 99 27.39 16.55 -67.14
C SER A 99 26.81 17.45 -68.24
N ILE A 100 27.48 18.57 -68.47
CA ILE A 100 27.19 19.50 -69.58
C ILE A 100 28.32 19.52 -70.62
N TYR A 101 29.23 18.54 -70.60
CA TYR A 101 30.26 18.44 -71.64
C TYR A 101 29.60 18.28 -73.01
N GLY A 102 30.07 19.06 -73.99
CA GLY A 102 29.47 19.24 -75.30
C GLY A 102 28.55 20.45 -75.43
N ILE A 103 28.20 21.14 -74.33
CA ILE A 103 27.39 22.39 -74.35
C ILE A 103 28.03 23.50 -75.19
N GLU A 104 29.34 23.48 -75.36
CA GLU A 104 30.10 24.39 -76.21
C GLU A 104 29.69 24.32 -77.69
N TRP A 105 29.11 23.21 -78.14
CA TRP A 105 28.61 23.08 -79.51
C TRP A 105 27.25 23.77 -79.71
N LEU A 106 26.52 24.12 -78.65
CA LEU A 106 25.22 24.81 -78.72
C LEU A 106 25.36 26.34 -78.82
N ARG A 107 26.33 26.80 -79.63
CA ARG A 107 26.88 28.17 -79.53
C ARG A 107 25.89 29.30 -79.86
N ASN A 108 24.87 29.04 -80.66
CA ASN A 108 23.90 30.05 -81.10
C ASN A 108 22.54 29.96 -80.42
N THR A 109 22.36 29.01 -79.48
CA THR A 109 21.11 28.83 -78.72
C THR A 109 20.75 30.09 -77.94
N THR A 110 19.46 30.36 -77.75
CA THR A 110 19.00 31.55 -77.01
C THR A 110 18.90 31.33 -75.51
N LEU A 111 18.41 30.15 -75.10
CA LEU A 111 18.31 29.74 -73.70
C LEU A 111 18.57 28.24 -73.57
N ILE A 112 19.39 27.85 -72.61
CA ILE A 112 19.51 26.48 -72.10
C ILE A 112 19.05 26.49 -70.65
N ASP A 113 17.87 25.95 -70.40
CA ASP A 113 17.28 25.90 -69.07
C ASP A 113 17.70 24.59 -68.37
N LEU A 114 18.71 24.67 -67.50
CA LEU A 114 19.23 23.55 -66.72
C LEU A 114 18.70 23.57 -65.27
N SER A 115 17.68 24.38 -64.99
CA SER A 115 17.22 24.65 -63.63
C SER A 115 16.58 23.43 -62.96
N ASN A 116 16.64 23.44 -61.63
CA ASN A 116 15.88 22.57 -60.74
C ASN A 116 14.69 23.36 -60.18
N ARG A 117 13.61 23.42 -60.94
CA ARG A 117 12.39 24.18 -60.58
C ARG A 117 11.21 23.26 -60.25
N LEU A 118 10.28 23.76 -59.45
CA LEU A 118 9.06 23.04 -59.07
C LEU A 118 8.04 22.94 -60.22
N THR A 119 8.13 23.82 -61.22
CA THR A 119 7.21 23.86 -62.37
C THR A 119 7.64 22.98 -63.55
N ALA A 120 8.76 22.26 -63.45
CA ALA A 120 9.24 21.37 -64.50
C ALA A 120 8.40 20.08 -64.56
N PRO A 121 8.32 19.39 -65.72
CA PRO A 121 7.51 18.18 -65.88
C PRO A 121 7.83 17.05 -64.89
N ASN A 122 9.07 16.96 -64.40
CA ASN A 122 9.54 15.91 -63.48
C ASN A 122 10.08 16.52 -62.17
N GLU A 123 9.20 16.96 -61.27
CA GLU A 123 9.60 17.69 -60.05
C GLU A 123 10.61 16.95 -59.15
N THR A 124 10.59 15.61 -59.13
CA THR A 124 11.42 14.74 -58.29
C THR A 124 12.79 14.42 -58.88
N ILE A 125 12.97 14.57 -60.20
CA ILE A 125 14.25 14.32 -60.86
C ILE A 125 15.02 15.64 -60.85
N LYS A 126 16.15 15.70 -60.16
CA LYS A 126 16.99 16.89 -60.10
C LYS A 126 18.22 16.72 -60.98
N ASN A 127 18.58 17.80 -61.69
CA ASN A 127 19.90 17.94 -62.27
C ASN A 127 20.94 18.06 -61.14
N GLU A 128 22.10 17.43 -61.33
CA GLU A 128 23.23 17.40 -60.39
C GLU A 128 24.49 17.96 -61.08
N ILE A 129 24.35 19.09 -61.78
CA ILE A 129 25.45 19.69 -62.55
C ILE A 129 26.45 20.31 -61.57
N LYS A 130 27.62 19.68 -61.45
CA LYS A 130 28.70 20.10 -60.54
C LYS A 130 29.82 20.85 -61.23
N ASP A 131 30.08 20.52 -62.50
CA ASP A 131 31.26 20.97 -63.22
C ASP A 131 30.88 21.91 -64.37
N LEU A 132 31.38 23.14 -64.33
CA LEU A 132 31.19 24.16 -65.35
C LEU A 132 32.44 24.39 -66.21
N LEU A 133 33.46 23.53 -66.09
CA LEU A 133 34.62 23.58 -66.98
C LEU A 133 34.30 23.61 -68.48
N PRO A 134 33.25 22.94 -69.00
CA PRO A 134 32.87 23.04 -70.41
C PRO A 134 32.56 24.46 -70.89
N LEU A 135 32.18 25.36 -69.98
CA LEU A 135 31.91 26.76 -70.29
C LEU A 135 33.17 27.63 -70.21
N SER A 136 34.30 27.12 -69.72
CA SER A 136 35.50 27.91 -69.46
C SER A 136 36.23 28.33 -70.74
N ILE A 137 36.86 29.51 -70.70
CA ILE A 137 37.72 29.99 -71.80
C ILE A 137 38.80 28.95 -72.12
N GLU A 138 39.48 28.43 -71.10
CA GLU A 138 40.57 27.46 -71.24
C GLU A 138 40.11 26.19 -71.98
N TYR A 139 38.97 25.63 -71.56
CA TYR A 139 38.41 24.44 -72.21
C TYR A 139 38.01 24.72 -73.66
N ILE A 140 37.32 25.83 -73.93
CA ILE A 140 36.90 26.21 -75.28
C ILE A 140 38.10 26.41 -76.20
N MET A 141 39.14 27.11 -75.75
CA MET A 141 40.39 27.29 -76.52
C MET A 141 41.01 25.93 -76.88
N GLN A 142 41.03 25.00 -75.93
CA GLN A 142 41.63 23.68 -76.13
C GLN A 142 40.83 22.81 -77.10
N ILE A 143 39.50 22.76 -76.97
CA ILE A 143 38.65 21.86 -77.77
C ILE A 143 38.39 22.39 -79.18
N ALA A 144 38.35 23.72 -79.35
CA ALA A 144 38.03 24.35 -80.62
C ALA A 144 39.28 24.87 -81.37
N ASP A 145 40.46 24.79 -80.76
CA ASP A 145 41.72 25.35 -81.29
C ASP A 145 41.59 26.84 -81.67
N VAL A 146 41.06 27.63 -80.74
CA VAL A 146 40.81 29.07 -80.93
C VAL A 146 41.61 29.93 -79.97
N THR A 147 41.80 31.20 -80.32
CA THR A 147 42.43 32.18 -79.44
C THR A 147 41.52 32.54 -78.26
N GLU A 148 42.11 33.09 -77.20
CA GLU A 148 41.35 33.61 -76.05
C GLU A 148 40.30 34.66 -76.46
N SER A 149 40.64 35.55 -77.40
CA SER A 149 39.71 36.56 -77.93
C SER A 149 38.51 35.92 -78.64
N GLU A 150 38.69 34.81 -79.34
CA GLU A 150 37.61 34.06 -79.99
C GLU A 150 36.80 33.29 -78.94
N ALA A 151 37.46 32.66 -77.96
CA ALA A 151 36.79 31.98 -76.85
C ALA A 151 35.91 32.92 -76.02
N THR A 152 36.32 34.18 -75.79
CA THR A 152 35.47 35.20 -75.12
C THR A 152 34.23 35.60 -75.91
N LYS A 153 34.16 35.27 -77.20
CA LYS A 153 33.04 35.54 -78.11
C LYS A 153 32.30 34.29 -78.57
N TRP A 154 32.76 33.11 -78.15
CA TRP A 154 32.35 31.79 -78.64
C TRP A 154 30.83 31.62 -78.79
N TYR A 155 30.07 31.99 -77.76
CA TYR A 155 28.61 31.97 -77.79
C TYR A 155 28.05 33.24 -78.44
N ARG A 156 27.08 33.09 -79.34
CA ARG A 156 26.31 34.17 -79.99
C ARG A 156 27.19 35.24 -80.66
N GLU A 157 28.34 34.87 -81.25
CA GLU A 157 29.31 35.81 -81.82
C GLU A 157 28.67 36.77 -82.85
N GLU A 158 27.85 36.24 -83.75
CA GLU A 158 27.19 36.97 -84.82
C GLU A 158 25.87 37.66 -84.38
N HIS A 159 25.51 37.56 -83.09
CA HIS A 159 24.25 38.05 -82.56
C HIS A 159 24.43 39.18 -81.53
N ASN A 160 23.39 40.01 -81.41
CA ASN A 160 23.35 41.19 -80.53
C ASN A 160 22.68 40.91 -79.17
N ASN A 161 22.88 39.71 -78.62
CA ASN A 161 22.35 39.25 -77.32
C ASN A 161 23.21 38.09 -76.78
N ASN A 162 22.88 37.64 -75.57
CA ASN A 162 23.58 36.56 -74.87
C ASN A 162 22.88 35.22 -75.07
N LEU A 163 23.65 34.12 -74.97
CA LEU A 163 23.10 32.82 -74.64
C LEU A 163 22.80 32.82 -73.15
N GLU A 164 21.54 32.59 -72.80
CA GLU A 164 21.13 32.46 -71.40
C GLU A 164 21.29 31.02 -70.92
N ILE A 165 21.87 30.82 -69.74
CA ILE A 165 21.97 29.50 -69.09
C ILE A 165 21.41 29.63 -67.68
N ASP A 166 20.31 28.92 -67.40
CA ASP A 166 19.73 28.87 -66.05
C ASP A 166 20.24 27.65 -65.30
N LEU A 167 21.04 27.89 -64.25
CA LEU A 167 21.65 26.85 -63.41
C LEU A 167 20.98 26.74 -62.03
N SER A 168 19.85 27.42 -61.81
CA SER A 168 19.17 27.48 -60.51
C SER A 168 19.01 26.08 -59.88
N GLY A 169 19.46 25.92 -58.63
CA GLY A 169 19.33 24.69 -57.85
C GLY A 169 20.32 23.57 -58.18
N ASN A 170 21.31 23.81 -59.05
CA ASN A 170 22.37 22.85 -59.32
C ASN A 170 23.54 22.96 -58.32
N PRO A 171 24.13 21.83 -57.88
CA PRO A 171 25.21 21.80 -56.90
C PRO A 171 26.58 22.13 -57.52
N ILE A 172 26.76 23.37 -57.99
CA ILE A 172 28.00 23.82 -58.65
C ILE A 172 29.20 23.71 -57.69
N ALA A 173 30.17 22.90 -58.07
CA ALA A 173 31.35 22.56 -57.27
C ALA A 173 32.68 22.89 -57.98
N ASN A 174 32.68 23.05 -59.30
CA ASN A 174 33.91 23.34 -60.04
C ASN A 174 33.62 24.30 -61.20
N TYR A 175 34.37 25.40 -61.27
CA TYR A 175 34.23 26.38 -62.36
C TYR A 175 35.51 27.19 -62.54
N LYS A 176 35.68 27.70 -63.76
CA LYS A 176 36.70 28.67 -64.15
C LYS A 176 36.01 29.87 -64.80
N GLU A 177 36.78 30.87 -65.20
CA GLU A 177 36.25 31.96 -66.00
C GLU A 177 35.58 31.45 -67.29
N CYS A 178 34.26 31.65 -67.39
CA CYS A 178 33.45 31.21 -68.52
C CYS A 178 33.68 32.10 -69.75
N GLY A 179 33.79 31.48 -70.93
CA GLY A 179 33.95 32.13 -72.21
C GLY A 179 32.62 32.44 -72.91
N GLY A 180 32.70 33.23 -73.98
CA GLY A 180 31.60 33.61 -74.86
C GLY A 180 30.60 34.62 -74.28
N LYS A 181 29.61 35.02 -75.09
CA LYS A 181 28.54 35.94 -74.68
C LYS A 181 27.44 35.18 -73.92
N LEU A 182 27.64 35.00 -72.62
CA LEU A 182 26.75 34.30 -71.71
C LEU A 182 25.94 35.26 -70.83
N LEU A 183 24.77 34.79 -70.39
CA LEU A 183 24.02 35.32 -69.27
C LEU A 183 23.65 34.15 -68.35
N ILE A 184 24.43 33.95 -67.28
CA ILE A 184 24.16 32.89 -66.32
C ILE A 184 23.11 33.37 -65.31
N ARG A 185 22.07 32.57 -65.09
CA ARG A 185 21.03 32.81 -64.08
C ARG A 185 21.11 31.76 -62.97
N ILE A 186 21.02 32.24 -61.73
CA ILE A 186 20.88 31.41 -60.54
C ILE A 186 19.87 32.11 -59.63
N ASN A 187 18.70 31.52 -59.46
CA ASN A 187 17.64 32.05 -58.61
C ASN A 187 17.85 31.64 -57.16
N GLU A 188 17.87 32.62 -56.26
CA GLU A 188 18.02 32.43 -54.80
C GLU A 188 16.82 31.68 -54.18
N ASP A 189 15.65 31.70 -54.82
CA ASP A 189 14.49 30.91 -54.37
C ASP A 189 14.69 29.40 -54.57
N ASN A 190 15.65 29.01 -55.42
CA ASN A 190 15.97 27.63 -55.77
C ASN A 190 17.47 27.36 -55.51
N VAL A 191 17.93 27.48 -54.26
CA VAL A 191 19.32 27.15 -53.89
C VAL A 191 19.58 25.64 -53.92
N ALA A 192 20.81 25.25 -54.27
CA ALA A 192 21.23 23.86 -54.20
C ALA A 192 21.34 23.42 -52.74
N SER A 193 20.75 22.28 -52.40
CA SER A 193 20.89 21.68 -51.08
C SER A 193 22.08 20.74 -51.03
N PHE A 194 22.86 20.78 -49.95
CA PHE A 194 23.82 19.71 -49.60
C PHE A 194 23.22 18.79 -48.52
N GLU A 195 23.85 17.63 -48.26
CA GLU A 195 23.24 16.50 -47.53
C GLU A 195 22.35 16.88 -46.33
N GLY A 196 21.25 16.15 -46.17
CA GLY A 196 20.32 16.30 -45.06
C GLY A 196 20.93 15.76 -43.78
N TYR A 197 21.51 16.64 -42.97
CA TYR A 197 22.00 16.29 -41.65
C TYR A 197 20.82 16.14 -40.68
N TYR A 198 21.06 15.46 -39.58
CA TYR A 198 20.15 15.43 -38.44
C TYR A 198 20.98 15.65 -37.19
N LEU A 199 20.40 16.31 -36.20
CA LEU A 199 21.00 16.44 -34.88
C LEU A 199 20.14 15.66 -33.91
N ASN A 200 20.68 14.61 -33.31
CA ASN A 200 20.02 13.83 -32.29
C ASN A 200 20.85 13.93 -31.00
N ALA A 201 20.24 14.46 -29.95
CA ALA A 201 20.85 14.65 -28.65
C ALA A 201 19.88 14.24 -27.54
N ILE A 202 20.39 14.00 -26.32
CA ILE A 202 19.58 13.70 -25.14
C ILE A 202 19.74 14.83 -24.12
N LYS A 203 18.63 15.29 -23.55
CA LYS A 203 18.56 16.31 -22.50
C LYS A 203 17.87 15.76 -21.25
N THR A 204 18.50 15.90 -20.09
CA THR A 204 17.97 15.43 -18.81
C THR A 204 17.38 16.54 -17.92
N GLY A 205 17.66 17.82 -18.20
CA GLY A 205 17.03 18.97 -17.52
C GLY A 205 18.04 19.89 -16.84
N ALA A 206 18.65 20.79 -17.61
CA ALA A 206 19.55 21.82 -17.12
C ALA A 206 19.19 23.18 -17.75
N VAL A 207 19.31 24.25 -16.95
CA VAL A 207 18.92 25.63 -17.31
C VAL A 207 19.75 26.15 -18.49
N ASP A 208 21.06 25.96 -18.43
CA ASP A 208 22.01 26.44 -19.45
C ASP A 208 22.47 25.29 -20.35
N TRP A 209 21.53 24.53 -20.91
CA TRP A 209 21.83 23.40 -21.78
C TRP A 209 21.64 23.73 -23.25
N SER A 210 22.63 23.39 -24.07
CA SER A 210 22.57 23.41 -25.53
C SER A 210 23.57 22.42 -26.13
N VAL A 211 23.43 22.17 -27.42
CA VAL A 211 24.38 21.38 -28.22
C VAL A 211 24.65 22.10 -29.54
N ASP A 212 25.79 21.79 -30.14
CA ASP A 212 26.22 22.38 -31.41
C ASP A 212 26.16 21.33 -32.52
N LEU A 213 25.77 21.76 -33.72
CA LEU A 213 25.87 20.94 -34.93
C LEU A 213 27.15 21.31 -35.68
N LYS A 214 27.97 20.32 -36.05
CA LYS A 214 29.15 20.51 -36.90
C LYS A 214 29.07 19.63 -38.13
N VAL A 215 29.20 20.25 -39.30
CA VAL A 215 29.00 19.61 -40.59
C VAL A 215 30.04 20.12 -41.58
N ASP A 216 30.60 19.24 -42.40
CA ASP A 216 31.51 19.64 -43.49
C ASP A 216 30.76 20.42 -44.58
N THR A 217 31.30 21.58 -44.96
CA THR A 217 30.73 22.37 -46.06
C THR A 217 31.05 21.73 -47.41
N PRO A 218 30.21 21.91 -48.45
CA PRO A 218 30.52 21.46 -49.81
C PRO A 218 31.92 21.88 -50.28
N GLU A 219 32.60 20.97 -50.98
CA GLU A 219 33.87 21.29 -51.62
C GLU A 219 33.63 22.00 -52.95
N ILE A 220 34.11 23.23 -53.06
CA ILE A 220 33.91 24.09 -54.23
C ILE A 220 35.28 24.60 -54.67
N TYR A 221 35.54 24.58 -55.98
CA TYR A 221 36.80 25.03 -56.57
C TYR A 221 36.53 26.08 -57.67
N LYS A 222 37.23 27.21 -57.57
CA LYS A 222 37.32 28.26 -58.58
C LYS A 222 38.77 28.39 -59.03
N ASP A 223 39.03 28.27 -60.33
CA ASP A 223 40.40 28.38 -60.89
C ASP A 223 41.40 27.49 -60.13
N ASP A 224 40.99 26.24 -59.86
CA ASP A 224 41.76 25.22 -59.12
C ASP A 224 42.02 25.55 -57.62
N HIS A 225 41.40 26.60 -57.08
CA HIS A 225 41.48 27.00 -55.66
C HIS A 225 40.17 26.73 -54.93
N ARG A 226 40.26 26.20 -53.71
CA ARG A 226 39.08 25.93 -52.88
C ARG A 226 38.41 27.23 -52.44
N VAL A 227 37.12 27.36 -52.73
CA VAL A 227 36.28 28.49 -52.33
C VAL A 227 35.86 28.34 -50.87
N GLN A 228 35.95 29.43 -50.11
CA GLN A 228 35.37 29.53 -48.77
C GLN A 228 34.02 30.25 -48.83
N PHE A 229 33.08 29.77 -48.02
CA PHE A 229 31.80 30.44 -47.80
C PHE A 229 32.01 31.77 -47.06
N SER A 230 31.10 32.72 -47.30
CA SER A 230 31.20 34.04 -46.70
C SER A 230 30.92 34.00 -45.21
N LYS A 231 31.70 34.79 -44.46
CA LYS A 231 31.47 35.09 -43.04
C LYS A 231 30.49 36.25 -42.82
N ASP A 232 29.98 36.86 -43.89
CA ASP A 232 29.03 37.98 -43.82
C ASP A 232 27.61 37.46 -43.51
N PRO A 233 27.01 37.86 -42.37
CA PRO A 233 25.66 37.47 -41.99
C PRO A 233 24.56 37.88 -42.97
N LEU A 234 24.81 38.81 -43.89
CA LEU A 234 23.83 39.23 -44.89
C LEU A 234 23.63 38.20 -46.01
N ILE A 235 24.64 37.34 -46.25
CA ILE A 235 24.61 36.34 -47.31
C ILE A 235 24.74 34.90 -46.80
N THR A 236 25.30 34.70 -45.61
CA THR A 236 25.31 33.42 -44.90
C THR A 236 24.50 33.57 -43.61
N GLN A 237 23.33 32.95 -43.52
CA GLN A 237 22.40 33.17 -42.41
C GLN A 237 21.49 31.99 -42.12
N ILE A 238 20.93 31.98 -40.90
CA ILE A 238 19.83 31.11 -40.50
C ILE A 238 18.52 31.81 -40.87
N LEU A 239 17.61 31.09 -41.53
CA LEU A 239 16.30 31.62 -41.89
C LEU A 239 15.35 31.50 -40.68
N GLY A 240 15.29 32.57 -39.88
CA GLY A 240 14.50 32.59 -38.64
C GLY A 240 13.00 32.39 -38.84
N ASN A 241 12.43 32.85 -39.96
CA ASN A 241 11.00 32.73 -40.26
C ASN A 241 10.52 31.29 -40.51
N VAL A 242 11.44 30.33 -40.70
CA VAL A 242 11.12 28.91 -40.94
C VAL A 242 11.64 27.99 -39.82
N THR A 243 12.32 28.55 -38.81
CA THR A 243 12.84 27.81 -37.66
C THR A 243 11.79 27.77 -36.55
N THR A 244 11.50 26.58 -36.01
CA THR A 244 10.26 26.39 -35.23
C THR A 244 10.36 26.84 -33.77
N VAL A 245 11.49 26.62 -33.09
CA VAL A 245 11.63 26.89 -31.63
C VAL A 245 13.04 27.23 -31.14
N ASN A 246 14.02 27.28 -32.04
CA ASN A 246 15.40 27.65 -31.72
C ASN A 246 15.64 29.04 -32.32
N ASP A 247 15.22 30.11 -31.67
CA ASP A 247 15.33 31.49 -32.16
C ASP A 247 16.68 32.15 -31.83
N ASP A 248 17.41 31.60 -30.86
CA ASP A 248 18.70 32.08 -30.36
C ASP A 248 19.92 31.30 -30.88
N ILE A 249 19.74 30.44 -31.88
CA ILE A 249 20.84 29.75 -32.56
C ILE A 249 21.67 30.70 -33.41
N MET A 250 22.95 30.42 -33.55
CA MET A 250 23.88 31.26 -34.31
C MET A 250 24.87 30.42 -35.11
N ILE A 251 25.30 30.95 -36.26
CA ILE A 251 26.41 30.35 -37.03
C ILE A 251 27.74 30.79 -36.40
N ASN A 252 28.61 29.83 -36.09
CA ASN A 252 30.00 30.14 -35.76
C ASN A 252 30.78 30.40 -37.06
N TYR A 253 30.79 31.66 -37.50
CA TYR A 253 31.44 32.06 -38.76
C TYR A 253 32.96 31.77 -38.81
N ASN A 254 33.62 31.60 -37.67
CA ASN A 254 35.04 31.22 -37.64
C ASN A 254 35.27 29.76 -38.04
N ALA A 255 34.26 28.90 -37.90
CA ALA A 255 34.35 27.49 -38.30
C ALA A 255 34.57 27.30 -39.81
N PHE A 256 34.19 28.29 -40.64
CA PHE A 256 34.45 28.27 -42.08
C PHE A 256 35.93 28.29 -42.44
N ASP A 257 36.83 28.72 -41.54
CA ASP A 257 38.28 28.61 -41.77
C ASP A 257 38.75 27.16 -41.86
N ASN A 258 37.98 26.25 -41.26
CA ASN A 258 38.21 24.81 -41.29
C ASN A 258 37.22 24.08 -42.21
N ASN A 259 36.44 24.82 -43.01
CA ASN A 259 35.46 24.28 -43.94
C ASN A 259 34.29 23.54 -43.26
N VAL A 260 33.92 24.02 -42.08
CA VAL A 260 32.82 23.46 -41.27
C VAL A 260 31.72 24.50 -41.14
N LEU A 261 30.47 24.08 -41.35
CA LEU A 261 29.29 24.76 -40.86
C LEU A 261 29.08 24.33 -39.41
N GLU A 262 29.24 25.28 -38.50
CA GLU A 262 28.95 25.08 -37.08
C GLU A 262 27.76 25.98 -36.68
N ILE A 263 26.72 25.35 -36.14
CA ILE A 263 25.53 26.04 -35.60
C ILE A 263 25.52 25.79 -34.10
N ASP A 264 25.70 26.87 -33.36
CA ASP A 264 25.79 26.85 -31.91
C ASP A 264 24.41 27.00 -31.28
N ASN A 265 24.32 26.59 -30.01
CA ASN A 265 23.22 26.93 -29.11
C ASN A 265 21.86 26.29 -29.47
N ILE A 266 21.86 25.06 -29.98
CA ILE A 266 20.61 24.32 -30.29
C ILE A 266 20.04 23.71 -29.00
N LYS A 267 18.81 24.08 -28.64
CA LYS A 267 18.19 23.74 -27.34
C LYS A 267 16.99 22.81 -27.42
N HIS A 268 16.27 22.85 -28.54
CA HIS A 268 14.96 22.22 -28.67
C HIS A 268 14.80 21.47 -29.98
N SER A 269 13.92 20.45 -29.99
CA SER A 269 13.56 19.77 -31.23
C SER A 269 12.85 20.73 -32.18
N GLY A 270 13.35 20.81 -33.41
CA GLY A 270 12.78 21.70 -34.42
C GLY A 270 13.54 21.70 -35.74
N ARG A 271 12.88 22.24 -36.77
CA ARG A 271 13.48 22.44 -38.08
C ARG A 271 14.41 23.64 -38.03
N VAL A 272 15.61 23.50 -38.58
CA VAL A 272 16.58 24.58 -38.78
C VAL A 272 16.90 24.66 -40.26
N VAL A 273 16.93 25.88 -40.82
CA VAL A 273 17.28 26.13 -42.22
C VAL A 273 18.35 27.20 -42.27
N ALA A 274 19.45 26.92 -42.96
CA ALA A 274 20.54 27.86 -43.15
C ALA A 274 20.90 27.99 -44.64
N ILE A 275 21.29 29.19 -45.04
CA ILE A 275 21.84 29.51 -46.36
C ILE A 275 23.31 29.85 -46.18
N LEU A 276 24.17 29.26 -46.99
CA LEU A 276 25.60 29.51 -47.07
C LEU A 276 25.91 30.24 -48.38
N GLY A 277 26.20 31.54 -48.28
CA GLY A 277 26.46 32.39 -49.43
C GLY A 277 27.92 32.37 -49.85
N ILE A 278 28.16 32.39 -51.16
CA ILE A 278 29.49 32.60 -51.72
C ILE A 278 29.70 34.11 -51.90
N PRO A 279 30.86 34.67 -51.52
CA PRO A 279 31.11 36.08 -51.74
C PRO A 279 31.29 36.37 -53.24
N THR A 280 30.85 37.54 -53.69
CA THR A 280 30.82 37.91 -55.13
C THR A 280 32.17 37.78 -55.83
N TYR A 281 33.29 38.05 -55.17
CA TYR A 281 34.63 37.88 -55.79
C TYR A 281 34.98 36.42 -56.09
N ASN A 282 34.37 35.47 -55.38
CA ASN A 282 34.45 34.04 -55.66
C ASN A 282 33.31 33.55 -56.56
N GLY A 283 32.39 34.40 -57.00
CA GLY A 283 31.31 34.00 -57.91
C GLY A 283 31.81 33.53 -59.29
N ILE A 284 30.89 32.98 -60.08
CA ILE A 284 31.13 32.49 -61.44
C ILE A 284 31.33 33.71 -62.33
N SER A 285 32.52 33.84 -62.90
CA SER A 285 32.89 34.94 -63.79
C SER A 285 32.58 34.55 -65.23
N PHE A 286 31.91 35.42 -65.97
CA PHE A 286 31.53 35.18 -67.37
C PHE A 286 31.51 36.49 -68.16
N PHE A 287 31.42 36.41 -69.49
CA PHE A 287 31.32 37.58 -70.36
C PHE A 287 29.90 37.73 -70.88
N LYS A 288 29.32 38.93 -70.81
CA LYS A 288 28.01 39.24 -71.37
C LYS A 288 28.08 40.40 -72.35
N TYR A 289 27.34 40.30 -73.44
CA TYR A 289 27.05 41.37 -74.36
C TYR A 289 25.98 42.31 -73.79
N LEU A 290 26.32 43.60 -73.72
CA LEU A 290 25.42 44.68 -73.34
C LEU A 290 25.17 45.59 -74.54
N ASN A 291 23.90 45.73 -74.93
CA ASN A 291 23.51 46.60 -76.03
C ASN A 291 23.15 47.99 -75.51
N TYR A 292 24.02 48.97 -75.77
CA TYR A 292 23.80 50.39 -75.44
C TYR A 292 23.30 51.19 -76.65
N GLY A 293 22.23 50.73 -77.30
CA GLY A 293 21.49 51.53 -78.29
C GLY A 293 22.33 52.10 -79.45
N GLY A 294 23.28 51.34 -80.00
CA GLY A 294 24.07 51.78 -81.16
C GLY A 294 25.40 51.07 -81.41
N GLY A 295 25.87 50.24 -80.47
CA GLY A 295 27.05 49.39 -80.61
C GLY A 295 27.31 48.70 -79.28
N GLY A 296 26.95 47.42 -79.17
CA GLY A 296 27.10 46.73 -77.89
C GLY A 296 28.55 46.34 -77.60
N ALA A 297 28.83 46.10 -76.32
CA ALA A 297 30.15 45.75 -75.83
C ALA A 297 30.07 44.47 -75.00
N ILE A 298 31.13 43.67 -75.06
CA ILE A 298 31.31 42.50 -74.22
C ILE A 298 31.94 42.96 -72.92
N ASN A 299 31.26 42.69 -71.81
CA ASN A 299 31.68 43.07 -70.47
C ASN A 299 31.81 41.83 -69.59
N ARG A 300 32.81 41.83 -68.72
CA ARG A 300 32.94 40.83 -67.67
C ARG A 300 31.84 41.07 -66.62
N ASP A 301 31.20 39.99 -66.21
CA ASP A 301 30.18 39.98 -65.16
C ASP A 301 30.42 38.82 -64.21
N ILE A 302 29.78 38.87 -63.04
CA ILE A 302 29.90 37.84 -62.02
C ILE A 302 28.52 37.53 -61.45
N VAL A 303 28.20 36.24 -61.35
CA VAL A 303 27.03 35.75 -60.63
C VAL A 303 27.48 35.01 -59.39
N SER A 304 26.94 35.40 -58.24
CA SER A 304 27.12 34.64 -57.01
C SER A 304 25.99 33.62 -56.82
N TYR A 305 26.22 32.66 -55.94
CA TYR A 305 25.25 31.63 -55.62
C TYR A 305 25.40 31.17 -54.17
N SER A 306 24.41 30.42 -53.71
CA SER A 306 24.34 29.96 -52.32
C SER A 306 23.95 28.50 -52.25
N TYR A 307 24.34 27.86 -51.15
CA TYR A 307 23.90 26.53 -50.77
C TYR A 307 22.90 26.61 -49.62
N GLY A 308 21.83 25.82 -49.70
CA GLY A 308 20.91 25.63 -48.59
C GLY A 308 21.25 24.37 -47.80
N THR A 309 21.01 24.39 -46.49
CA THR A 309 20.85 23.18 -45.68
C THR A 309 19.59 23.30 -44.85
N ASN A 310 18.89 22.18 -44.69
CA ASN A 310 17.83 22.05 -43.73
C ASN A 310 18.02 20.75 -42.96
N PHE A 311 17.74 20.79 -41.67
CA PHE A 311 17.79 19.61 -40.84
C PHE A 311 16.74 19.67 -39.74
N MET A 312 16.38 18.50 -39.25
CA MET A 312 15.60 18.37 -38.02
C MET A 312 16.57 18.17 -36.86
N SER A 313 16.47 19.03 -35.86
CA SER A 313 17.03 18.77 -34.54
C SER A 313 16.02 17.97 -33.72
N ARG A 314 16.48 16.89 -33.09
CA ARG A 314 15.73 15.97 -32.23
C ARG A 314 16.43 15.95 -30.87
N ILE A 315 15.87 16.69 -29.92
CA ILE A 315 16.34 16.76 -28.53
C ILE A 315 15.44 15.85 -27.70
N TYR A 316 15.93 14.65 -27.44
CA TYR A 316 15.21 13.58 -26.77
C TYR A 316 15.31 13.70 -25.25
N MET A 317 14.19 13.42 -24.59
CA MET A 317 14.03 13.46 -23.15
C MET A 317 13.75 12.04 -22.65
N PRO A 318 14.54 11.50 -21.70
CA PRO A 318 14.31 10.16 -21.20
C PRO A 318 13.07 10.12 -20.30
N VAL A 319 12.30 9.03 -20.39
CA VAL A 319 11.19 8.76 -19.46
C VAL A 319 11.53 7.52 -18.65
N VAL A 320 11.61 7.68 -17.34
CA VAL A 320 12.01 6.64 -16.40
C VAL A 320 10.87 6.39 -15.43
N ALA A 321 10.49 5.13 -15.25
CA ALA A 321 9.53 4.73 -14.24
C ALA A 321 10.18 3.99 -13.07
N LYS A 322 9.66 4.26 -11.88
CA LYS A 322 10.05 3.66 -10.62
C LYS A 322 8.80 3.40 -9.78
N LYS A 323 8.98 2.62 -8.72
CA LYS A 323 7.96 2.41 -7.71
C LYS A 323 8.54 2.50 -6.31
N THR A 324 7.68 2.83 -5.37
CA THR A 324 7.89 2.63 -3.93
C THR A 324 6.74 1.78 -3.40
N PHE A 325 7.04 0.98 -2.39
CA PHE A 325 6.07 0.10 -1.74
C PHE A 325 6.31 0.16 -0.24
N LYS A 326 5.23 0.31 0.52
CA LYS A 326 5.23 0.23 1.99
C LYS A 326 4.10 -0.67 2.47
N THR A 327 4.35 -1.39 3.56
CA THR A 327 3.31 -2.13 4.28
C THR A 327 3.04 -1.46 5.60
N ASN A 328 1.78 -1.06 5.82
CA ASN A 328 1.30 -0.58 7.11
C ASN A 328 0.65 -1.74 7.86
N VAL A 329 0.94 -1.89 9.15
CA VAL A 329 0.33 -2.93 9.99
C VAL A 329 -0.62 -2.29 10.98
N LYS A 330 -1.89 -2.69 10.92
CA LYS A 330 -2.90 -2.33 11.91
C LYS A 330 -3.06 -3.49 12.88
N VAL A 331 -2.98 -3.21 14.16
CA VAL A 331 -3.19 -4.20 15.22
C VAL A 331 -4.40 -3.80 16.02
N THR A 332 -5.31 -4.75 16.25
CA THR A 332 -6.48 -4.56 17.09
C THR A 332 -6.47 -5.56 18.24
N LYS A 333 -6.65 -5.05 19.46
CA LYS A 333 -6.65 -5.84 20.69
C LYS A 333 -8.06 -5.96 21.27
N SER A 334 -8.47 -7.18 21.61
CA SER A 334 -9.79 -7.50 22.17
C SER A 334 -9.71 -8.13 23.58
N ALA A 335 -10.76 -8.01 24.38
CA ALA A 335 -10.82 -8.51 25.75
C ALA A 335 -11.11 -10.02 25.87
N THR A 336 -11.41 -10.68 24.75
CA THR A 336 -11.74 -12.10 24.69
C THR A 336 -10.86 -12.80 23.67
N SER A 337 -10.52 -14.07 23.92
CA SER A 337 -9.62 -14.85 23.08
C SER A 337 -10.13 -15.12 21.66
N ASP A 338 -11.45 -15.02 21.44
CA ASP A 338 -12.08 -15.12 20.11
C ASP A 338 -12.14 -13.77 19.37
N ASN A 339 -11.55 -12.73 19.95
CA ASN A 339 -11.53 -11.34 19.47
C ASN A 339 -12.90 -10.64 19.33
N SER A 340 -13.99 -11.25 19.82
CA SER A 340 -15.36 -10.72 19.71
C SER A 340 -15.72 -9.69 20.78
N GLY A 341 -14.99 -9.70 21.90
CA GLY A 341 -15.20 -8.82 23.04
C GLY A 341 -14.77 -7.38 22.78
N LYS A 342 -15.04 -6.53 23.78
CA LYS A 342 -14.66 -5.12 23.75
C LYS A 342 -13.17 -4.93 23.48
N LYS A 343 -12.84 -3.81 22.85
CA LYS A 343 -11.46 -3.43 22.54
C LYS A 343 -10.70 -3.01 23.79
N VAL A 344 -9.41 -3.37 23.85
CA VAL A 344 -8.56 -3.22 25.03
C VAL A 344 -7.59 -2.05 24.84
N VAL A 345 -7.72 -1.05 25.70
CA VAL A 345 -6.95 0.20 25.66
C VAL A 345 -5.72 0.10 26.56
N GLY A 346 -4.56 0.59 26.10
CA GLY A 346 -3.34 0.73 26.89
C GLY A 346 -2.37 -0.44 26.90
N ALA A 347 -2.62 -1.50 26.11
CA ALA A 347 -1.70 -2.64 25.98
C ALA A 347 -0.44 -2.20 25.24
N LYS A 348 0.75 -2.59 25.73
CA LYS A 348 2.03 -2.11 25.22
C LYS A 348 2.84 -3.20 24.52
N TYR A 349 3.31 -2.86 23.33
CA TYR A 349 4.02 -3.76 22.43
C TYR A 349 5.38 -3.19 22.01
N TYR A 350 6.30 -4.11 21.77
CA TYR A 350 7.50 -3.89 20.97
C TYR A 350 7.43 -4.72 19.69
N LEU A 351 8.02 -4.20 18.62
CA LEU A 351 8.15 -4.86 17.33
C LEU A 351 9.57 -5.39 17.15
N TYR A 352 9.68 -6.67 16.81
CA TYR A 352 10.95 -7.38 16.62
C TYR A 352 11.05 -7.95 15.20
N TYR A 353 12.28 -8.12 14.73
CA TYR A 353 12.58 -8.92 13.55
C TYR A 353 12.67 -10.39 13.98
N ASP A 354 12.00 -11.29 13.25
CA ASP A 354 12.11 -12.73 13.46
C ASP A 354 13.25 -13.28 12.60
N ASP A 355 14.32 -13.78 13.23
CA ASP A 355 15.46 -14.37 12.53
C ASP A 355 15.32 -15.89 12.32
N GLY A 356 14.22 -16.49 12.81
CA GLY A 356 13.88 -17.89 12.65
C GLY A 356 14.63 -18.86 13.57
N ASP A 357 15.42 -18.38 14.54
CA ASP A 357 16.24 -19.23 15.42
C ASP A 357 15.47 -19.82 16.63
N GLN A 358 14.19 -19.43 16.80
CA GLN A 358 13.29 -19.80 17.91
C GLN A 358 13.76 -19.34 19.32
N ASN A 359 14.72 -18.42 19.40
CA ASN A 359 15.32 -17.90 20.63
C ASN A 359 15.06 -16.39 20.79
N PHE A 360 13.80 -16.07 21.10
CA PHE A 360 13.24 -14.72 21.23
C PHE A 360 13.84 -13.80 22.31
N GLU A 361 14.84 -14.26 23.08
CA GLU A 361 15.49 -13.45 24.11
C GLU A 361 16.53 -12.48 23.55
N ASN A 362 17.06 -12.73 22.34
CA ASN A 362 18.14 -11.93 21.75
C ASN A 362 17.74 -11.20 20.46
N ASP A 363 16.48 -11.31 20.04
CA ASP A 363 15.99 -10.73 18.79
C ASP A 363 16.07 -9.20 18.83
N ALA A 364 16.46 -8.62 17.70
CA ALA A 364 16.64 -7.19 17.58
C ALA A 364 15.27 -6.49 17.48
N LEU A 365 15.08 -5.44 18.28
CA LEU A 365 14.00 -4.47 18.09
C LEU A 365 14.12 -3.85 16.69
N VAL A 366 13.01 -3.79 15.96
CA VAL A 366 12.97 -3.06 14.69
C VAL A 366 13.14 -1.56 14.95
N PHE A 367 12.45 -1.05 15.96
CA PHE A 367 12.55 0.33 16.43
C PHE A 367 12.49 0.37 17.96
N ASP A 368 13.25 1.29 18.57
CA ASP A 368 13.11 1.63 19.99
C ASP A 368 11.87 2.51 20.20
N ARG A 369 10.70 1.90 19.98
CA ARG A 369 9.38 2.53 20.10
C ARG A 369 8.42 1.58 20.78
N ILE A 370 7.66 2.13 21.73
CA ILE A 370 6.54 1.45 22.36
C ILE A 370 5.28 1.77 21.56
N TYR A 371 4.59 0.72 21.12
CA TYR A 371 3.26 0.83 20.53
C TYR A 371 2.21 0.59 21.61
N ILE A 372 1.23 1.48 21.73
CA ILE A 372 0.20 1.45 22.77
C ILE A 372 -1.16 1.42 22.09
N THR A 373 -2.02 0.47 22.47
CA THR A 373 -3.40 0.45 21.95
C THR A 373 -4.16 1.69 22.41
N ASP A 374 -4.76 2.39 21.44
CA ASP A 374 -5.50 3.63 21.64
C ASP A 374 -6.92 3.38 22.19
N GLU A 375 -7.77 4.43 22.20
CA GLU A 375 -9.17 4.36 22.66
C GLU A 375 -10.05 3.37 21.88
N ASN A 376 -9.65 2.98 20.66
CA ASN A 376 -10.31 1.95 19.86
C ASN A 376 -9.70 0.56 20.09
N GLY A 377 -8.72 0.45 21.00
CA GLY A 377 -7.89 -0.73 21.21
C GLY A 377 -7.02 -1.05 20.00
N GLU A 378 -6.62 -0.04 19.24
CA GLU A 378 -5.85 -0.19 18.00
C GLU A 378 -4.49 0.51 18.09
N PHE A 379 -3.50 0.02 17.35
CA PHE A 379 -2.31 0.81 17.01
C PHE A 379 -1.86 0.50 15.58
N TYR A 380 -1.04 1.40 15.05
CA TYR A 380 -0.54 1.35 13.68
C TYR A 380 0.99 1.35 13.66
N VAL A 381 1.55 0.44 12.87
CA VAL A 381 2.96 0.40 12.49
C VAL A 381 3.04 0.95 11.07
N ASN A 382 3.47 2.19 10.95
CA ASN A 382 3.55 2.93 9.67
C ASN A 382 5.01 3.23 9.29
N GLU A 383 5.95 2.65 10.02
CA GLU A 383 7.34 2.69 9.66
C GLU A 383 7.53 1.80 8.43
N ASN A 384 8.25 2.28 7.41
CA ASN A 384 8.43 1.54 6.15
C ASN A 384 9.20 0.23 6.40
N LEU A 385 8.46 -0.84 6.72
CA LEU A 385 9.01 -2.15 7.02
C LEU A 385 9.49 -2.82 5.73
N GLY A 386 10.72 -3.32 5.75
CA GLY A 386 11.27 -4.10 4.66
C GLY A 386 10.59 -5.46 4.53
N ALA A 387 10.92 -6.20 3.46
CA ALA A 387 10.53 -7.60 3.36
C ALA A 387 11.25 -8.42 4.44
N GLY A 388 10.51 -9.27 5.16
CA GLY A 388 11.03 -10.04 6.28
C GLY A 388 9.94 -10.68 7.13
N GLU A 389 10.38 -11.40 8.15
CA GLU A 389 9.51 -11.97 9.19
C GLU A 389 9.63 -11.11 10.45
N TYR A 390 8.50 -10.89 11.11
CA TYR A 390 8.37 -9.96 12.22
C TYR A 390 7.44 -10.54 13.27
N TYR A 391 7.58 -10.07 14.50
CA TYR A 391 6.58 -10.34 15.52
C TYR A 391 6.38 -9.16 16.47
N LEU A 392 5.17 -9.06 17.00
CA LEU A 392 4.84 -8.15 18.08
C LEU A 392 4.84 -8.92 19.40
N LYS A 393 5.60 -8.42 20.37
CA LYS A 393 5.62 -8.96 21.73
C LYS A 393 4.99 -7.97 22.68
N GLU A 394 3.95 -8.43 23.36
CA GLU A 394 3.36 -7.69 24.46
C GLU A 394 4.29 -7.77 25.66
N PHE A 395 4.50 -6.64 26.34
CA PHE A 395 5.33 -6.61 27.54
C PHE A 395 4.61 -5.98 28.75
N GLU A 396 3.46 -5.34 28.52
CA GLU A 396 2.63 -4.78 29.58
C GLU A 396 1.16 -4.83 29.16
N ALA A 397 0.38 -5.66 29.86
CA ALA A 397 -1.07 -5.69 29.72
C ALA A 397 -1.73 -4.60 30.55
N PRO A 398 -2.90 -4.09 30.14
CA PRO A 398 -3.66 -3.15 30.95
C PRO A 398 -4.12 -3.74 32.29
N GLU A 399 -4.45 -2.87 33.24
CA GLU A 399 -4.89 -3.29 34.57
C GLU A 399 -6.13 -4.21 34.51
N GLY A 400 -6.05 -5.36 35.18
CA GLY A 400 -7.13 -6.34 35.25
C GLY A 400 -7.21 -7.31 34.06
N PHE A 401 -6.21 -7.31 33.18
CA PHE A 401 -6.08 -8.21 32.04
C PHE A 401 -4.84 -9.11 32.18
N LEU A 402 -4.86 -10.28 31.54
CA LEU A 402 -3.71 -11.17 31.43
C LEU A 402 -2.86 -10.76 30.24
N ILE A 403 -1.55 -10.65 30.45
CA ILE A 403 -0.59 -10.43 29.36
C ILE A 403 -0.62 -11.60 28.38
N ASN A 404 -0.71 -11.27 27.08
CA ASN A 404 -0.47 -12.26 26.05
C ASN A 404 1.03 -12.60 25.98
N GLU A 405 1.40 -13.75 26.54
CA GLU A 405 2.79 -14.24 26.53
C GLU A 405 3.23 -14.73 25.13
N GLU A 406 2.29 -15.06 24.24
CA GLU A 406 2.56 -15.55 22.89
C GLU A 406 2.76 -14.40 21.89
N PRO A 407 3.93 -14.31 21.23
CA PRO A 407 4.17 -13.30 20.21
C PRO A 407 3.24 -13.41 18.99
N ILE A 408 2.92 -12.27 18.38
CA ILE A 408 2.06 -12.19 17.19
C ILE A 408 2.96 -12.12 15.95
N PHE A 409 3.16 -13.24 15.28
CA PHE A 409 3.99 -13.35 14.09
C PHE A 409 3.28 -12.85 12.84
N PHE A 410 4.02 -12.16 11.98
CA PHE A 410 3.57 -11.76 10.65
C PHE A 410 4.74 -11.56 9.70
N ASN A 411 4.52 -11.87 8.42
CA ASN A 411 5.52 -11.61 7.37
C ASN A 411 5.17 -10.38 6.53
N ILE A 412 6.20 -9.78 5.93
CA ILE A 412 6.06 -8.78 4.88
C ILE A 412 6.77 -9.32 3.65
N THR A 413 6.00 -9.55 2.59
CA THR A 413 6.52 -10.02 1.31
C THR A 413 7.02 -8.85 0.48
N ALA A 414 8.07 -9.09 -0.29
CA ALA A 414 8.54 -8.12 -1.27
C ALA A 414 7.47 -7.93 -2.36
N ASP A 415 7.08 -6.70 -2.61
CA ASP A 415 6.19 -6.37 -3.72
C ASP A 415 6.92 -6.60 -5.06
N LYS A 416 6.36 -7.48 -5.88
CA LYS A 416 6.87 -7.85 -7.22
C LYS A 416 6.18 -7.11 -8.36
N THR A 417 5.27 -6.16 -8.06
CA THR A 417 4.65 -5.28 -9.04
C THR A 417 5.72 -4.59 -9.89
N THR A 418 5.51 -4.42 -11.19
CA THR A 418 6.45 -3.66 -12.03
C THR A 418 5.80 -2.41 -12.58
N VAL A 419 6.61 -1.36 -12.73
CA VAL A 419 6.21 -0.13 -13.42
C VAL A 419 7.22 0.08 -14.54
N ASN A 420 6.75 0.05 -15.77
CA ASN A 420 7.59 0.19 -16.95
C ASN A 420 6.99 1.21 -17.92
N VAL A 421 7.78 1.60 -18.91
CA VAL A 421 7.35 2.50 -19.98
C VAL A 421 7.73 1.90 -21.32
N THR A 422 6.77 1.85 -22.22
CA THR A 422 6.89 1.34 -23.60
C THR A 422 6.50 2.45 -24.59
N GLY A 423 6.49 2.13 -25.89
CA GLY A 423 6.28 3.12 -26.93
C GLY A 423 7.52 4.00 -27.12
N GLY A 424 7.31 5.30 -27.34
CA GLY A 424 8.39 6.28 -27.54
C GLY A 424 9.33 5.93 -28.71
N ASP A 425 10.44 6.66 -28.78
CA ASP A 425 11.51 6.41 -29.74
C ASP A 425 12.67 5.65 -29.08
N LYS A 426 13.37 4.85 -29.89
CA LYS A 426 14.60 4.09 -29.58
C LYS A 426 15.52 4.08 -30.81
N ASP A 427 16.75 3.62 -30.65
CA ASP A 427 17.79 3.56 -31.68
C ASP A 427 18.05 4.96 -32.28
N LEU A 428 18.25 5.93 -31.38
CA LEU A 428 18.18 7.35 -31.69
C LEU A 428 19.36 7.86 -32.51
N LYS A 429 20.42 7.07 -32.70
CA LYS A 429 21.66 7.48 -33.39
C LYS A 429 22.18 8.83 -32.89
N ILE A 430 22.32 8.95 -31.56
CA ILE A 430 22.81 10.17 -30.91
C ILE A 430 24.15 10.58 -31.50
N ASN A 431 24.23 11.82 -31.96
CA ASN A 431 25.41 12.39 -32.63
C ASN A 431 25.81 13.76 -32.09
N ALA A 432 25.11 14.27 -31.07
CA ALA A 432 25.44 15.51 -30.37
C ALA A 432 25.22 15.38 -28.85
N GLY A 433 26.02 16.11 -28.08
CA GLY A 433 26.03 16.06 -26.61
C GLY A 433 26.79 14.87 -26.02
N ASP A 434 26.87 14.82 -24.69
CA ASP A 434 27.68 13.85 -23.95
C ASP A 434 26.90 12.62 -23.45
N ILE A 435 25.57 12.66 -23.54
CA ILE A 435 24.69 11.62 -23.02
C ILE A 435 24.48 10.54 -24.09
N LYS A 436 24.78 9.29 -23.73
CA LYS A 436 24.51 8.13 -24.58
C LYS A 436 23.10 7.59 -24.34
N GLU A 437 22.55 6.95 -25.36
CA GLU A 437 21.31 6.22 -25.26
C GLU A 437 21.44 5.02 -24.30
N ASP A 438 20.47 4.86 -23.42
CA ASP A 438 20.27 3.68 -22.60
C ASP A 438 19.22 2.78 -23.28
N PRO A 439 19.57 1.55 -23.70
CA PRO A 439 18.67 0.65 -24.43
C PRO A 439 17.39 0.27 -23.63
N ASN A 440 17.42 0.39 -22.30
CA ASN A 440 16.27 0.09 -21.43
C ASN A 440 15.39 1.31 -21.15
N THR A 441 15.76 2.48 -21.65
CA THR A 441 14.99 3.72 -21.50
C THR A 441 14.21 4.00 -22.77
N VAL A 442 13.03 4.59 -22.63
CA VAL A 442 12.28 5.17 -23.76
C VAL A 442 12.50 6.67 -23.78
N TYR A 443 12.46 7.22 -24.99
CA TYR A 443 12.73 8.63 -25.21
C TYR A 443 11.56 9.30 -25.89
N ILE A 444 11.29 10.54 -25.47
CA ILE A 444 10.27 11.38 -26.06
C ILE A 444 10.88 12.69 -26.55
N ASP A 445 10.29 13.21 -27.60
CA ASP A 445 10.34 14.61 -27.99
C ASP A 445 9.00 15.00 -28.63
N ARG A 446 8.85 16.25 -29.05
CA ARG A 446 7.60 16.74 -29.64
C ARG A 446 7.18 16.07 -30.96
N TYR A 447 8.05 15.30 -31.64
CA TYR A 447 7.66 14.49 -32.82
C TYR A 447 7.89 12.98 -32.63
N SER A 448 8.21 12.55 -31.42
CA SER A 448 8.38 11.13 -31.07
C SER A 448 7.02 10.42 -31.06
N LYS A 449 7.05 9.09 -31.16
CA LYS A 449 5.87 8.27 -30.89
C LYS A 449 5.37 8.49 -29.47
N ASP A 450 4.08 8.21 -29.25
CA ASP A 450 3.51 8.24 -27.92
C ASP A 450 4.10 7.12 -27.06
N ILE A 451 4.28 7.42 -25.77
CA ILE A 451 4.64 6.42 -24.77
C ILE A 451 3.40 5.78 -24.20
N GLU A 452 3.59 4.64 -23.56
CA GLU A 452 2.59 3.97 -22.73
C GLU A 452 3.27 3.57 -21.42
N VAL A 453 2.73 4.03 -20.29
CA VAL A 453 3.14 3.54 -18.98
C VAL A 453 2.43 2.22 -18.76
N ASN A 454 3.02 1.27 -18.03
CA ASN A 454 2.32 0.06 -17.60
C ASN A 454 2.63 -0.23 -16.14
N ILE A 455 1.58 -0.54 -15.37
CA ILE A 455 1.68 -1.01 -13.98
C ILE A 455 1.17 -2.45 -13.95
N GLU A 456 2.08 -3.41 -13.81
CA GLU A 456 1.74 -4.84 -13.72
C GLU A 456 1.77 -5.28 -12.26
N ILE A 457 0.60 -5.49 -11.66
CA ILE A 457 0.49 -5.97 -10.27
C ILE A 457 0.75 -7.48 -10.20
N ASP A 458 1.54 -7.89 -9.20
CA ASP A 458 1.74 -9.30 -8.88
C ASP A 458 0.41 -9.98 -8.48
N PRO A 459 0.09 -11.17 -9.00
CA PRO A 459 -1.20 -11.84 -8.75
C PRO A 459 -1.57 -12.02 -7.26
N ALA A 460 -0.59 -12.13 -6.36
CA ALA A 460 -0.85 -12.24 -4.92
C ALA A 460 -1.45 -10.94 -4.34
N TYR A 461 -1.07 -9.78 -4.90
CA TYR A 461 -1.57 -8.47 -4.49
C TYR A 461 -2.78 -8.00 -5.31
N ALA A 462 -2.94 -8.48 -6.54
CA ALA A 462 -4.02 -8.04 -7.45
C ALA A 462 -5.43 -8.31 -6.91
N GLN A 463 -5.59 -9.31 -6.03
CA GLN A 463 -6.87 -9.67 -5.41
C GLN A 463 -6.99 -9.16 -3.96
N ASP A 464 -5.95 -8.53 -3.42
CA ASP A 464 -5.94 -8.06 -2.04
C ASP A 464 -6.58 -6.66 -1.95
N PRO A 465 -7.76 -6.51 -1.31
CA PRO A 465 -8.42 -5.21 -1.17
C PRO A 465 -7.62 -4.20 -0.33
N ASN A 466 -6.59 -4.67 0.37
CA ASN A 466 -5.70 -3.84 1.17
C ASN A 466 -4.45 -3.38 0.41
N TYR A 467 -4.24 -3.84 -0.82
CA TYR A 467 -3.19 -3.33 -1.70
C TYR A 467 -3.74 -2.24 -2.61
N LYS A 468 -3.20 -1.02 -2.50
CA LYS A 468 -3.68 0.14 -3.26
C LYS A 468 -2.52 0.98 -3.77
N ILE A 469 -2.69 1.54 -4.95
CA ILE A 469 -1.89 2.69 -5.40
C ILE A 469 -2.36 3.92 -4.63
N GLU A 470 -1.46 4.55 -3.89
CA GLU A 470 -1.77 5.71 -3.04
C GLU A 470 -1.64 7.00 -3.85
N SER A 471 -0.57 7.12 -4.63
CA SER A 471 -0.31 8.28 -5.46
C SER A 471 0.79 8.00 -6.49
N VAL A 472 0.97 8.92 -7.41
CA VAL A 472 2.06 8.91 -8.39
C VAL A 472 2.73 10.28 -8.38
N ASP A 473 4.05 10.31 -8.19
CA ASP A 473 4.83 11.51 -8.42
C ASP A 473 5.31 11.54 -9.87
N ILE A 474 5.07 12.66 -10.53
CA ILE A 474 5.69 12.97 -11.82
C ILE A 474 6.67 14.11 -11.62
N THR A 475 7.94 13.81 -11.85
CA THR A 475 9.04 14.80 -11.81
C THR A 475 9.50 15.09 -13.22
N TYR A 476 9.57 16.36 -13.62
CA TYR A 476 10.07 16.78 -14.93
C TYR A 476 10.71 18.15 -14.85
N PHE A 477 11.58 18.46 -15.81
CA PHE A 477 12.12 19.81 -15.98
C PHE A 477 11.12 20.65 -16.77
N ASP A 478 10.56 21.69 -16.16
CA ASP A 478 9.55 22.54 -16.77
C ASP A 478 10.21 23.63 -17.64
N ARG A 479 9.82 23.66 -18.92
CA ARG A 479 10.34 24.59 -19.93
C ARG A 479 10.14 26.06 -19.54
N ASN A 480 8.98 26.41 -18.98
CA ASN A 480 8.64 27.81 -18.72
C ASN A 480 9.28 28.31 -17.43
N LYS A 481 9.34 27.44 -16.42
CA LYS A 481 9.93 27.79 -15.11
C LYS A 481 11.43 27.56 -15.03
N GLN A 482 11.99 26.75 -15.93
CA GLN A 482 13.41 26.39 -15.93
C GLN A 482 13.86 25.74 -14.60
N GLU A 483 13.02 24.87 -14.03
CA GLU A 483 13.32 24.12 -12.81
C GLU A 483 12.64 22.74 -12.83
N PHE A 484 13.12 21.82 -11.98
CA PHE A 484 12.41 20.55 -11.77
C PHE A 484 11.15 20.77 -10.95
N ILE A 485 10.00 20.39 -11.51
CA ILE A 485 8.74 20.31 -10.81
C ILE A 485 8.47 18.86 -10.47
N THR A 486 8.13 18.59 -9.21
CA THR A 486 7.49 17.34 -8.79
C THR A 486 6.09 17.68 -8.36
N PHE A 487 5.09 16.99 -8.91
CA PHE A 487 3.74 17.09 -8.39
C PHE A 487 3.18 15.68 -8.17
N ASN A 488 2.50 15.55 -7.02
CA ASN A 488 1.90 14.31 -6.54
C ASN A 488 0.47 14.23 -7.05
N VAL A 489 0.10 13.09 -7.61
CA VAL A 489 -1.22 12.84 -8.20
C VAL A 489 -1.84 11.65 -7.48
N THR A 490 -2.97 11.87 -6.82
CA THR A 490 -3.70 10.82 -6.11
C THR A 490 -4.83 10.23 -6.94
N GLY A 491 -5.29 10.93 -7.98
CA GLY A 491 -6.40 10.54 -8.85
C GLY A 491 -6.54 11.46 -10.06
N PRO A 492 -7.55 11.23 -10.93
CA PRO A 492 -7.72 12.00 -12.16
C PRO A 492 -8.10 13.46 -11.96
N ASP A 493 -8.67 13.81 -10.80
CA ASP A 493 -8.97 15.19 -10.39
C ASP A 493 -8.56 15.45 -8.93
N THR A 494 -8.65 16.71 -8.49
CA THR A 494 -8.13 17.19 -7.19
C THR A 494 -8.76 16.52 -5.96
N TYR A 495 -9.90 15.84 -6.08
CA TYR A 495 -10.64 15.29 -4.95
C TYR A 495 -10.92 13.79 -5.08
N SER A 496 -10.37 13.14 -6.12
CA SER A 496 -10.52 11.71 -6.37
C SER A 496 -9.24 10.94 -6.06
N LEU A 497 -9.42 9.67 -5.74
CA LEU A 497 -8.35 8.67 -5.69
C LEU A 497 -8.43 7.82 -6.96
N PHE A 498 -7.30 7.33 -7.45
CA PHE A 498 -7.29 6.33 -8.51
C PHE A 498 -8.08 5.10 -8.07
N ALA A 499 -9.09 4.74 -8.86
CA ALA A 499 -9.90 3.55 -8.63
C ALA A 499 -9.12 2.27 -8.92
N SER A 500 -8.14 2.34 -9.84
CA SER A 500 -7.29 1.22 -10.21
C SER A 500 -5.92 1.68 -10.74
N PRO A 501 -4.93 0.78 -10.78
CA PRO A 501 -3.66 1.02 -11.46
C PRO A 501 -3.81 1.31 -12.96
N ASP A 502 -4.83 0.75 -13.61
CA ASP A 502 -5.11 1.01 -15.04
C ASP A 502 -5.54 2.47 -15.25
N GLU A 503 -6.34 3.02 -14.35
CA GLU A 503 -6.73 4.43 -14.39
C GLU A 503 -5.52 5.34 -14.17
N ALA A 504 -4.66 5.02 -13.19
CA ALA A 504 -3.41 5.74 -12.97
C ALA A 504 -2.51 5.68 -14.21
N THR A 505 -2.34 4.50 -14.78
CA THR A 505 -1.56 4.24 -15.98
C THR A 505 -2.03 5.09 -17.16
N LYS A 506 -3.35 5.09 -17.42
CA LYS A 506 -3.95 5.89 -18.48
C LYS A 506 -3.73 7.38 -18.25
N TRP A 507 -3.96 7.85 -17.02
CA TRP A 507 -3.81 9.26 -16.68
C TRP A 507 -2.37 9.75 -16.90
N ILE A 508 -1.37 9.00 -16.42
CA ILE A 508 0.06 9.35 -16.58
C ILE A 508 0.44 9.38 -18.06
N THR A 509 0.01 8.36 -18.80
CA THR A 509 0.26 8.22 -20.24
C THR A 509 -0.29 9.42 -21.01
N ASP A 510 -1.56 9.74 -20.80
CA ASP A 510 -2.23 10.87 -21.46
C ASP A 510 -1.56 12.21 -21.09
N TRP A 511 -1.16 12.37 -19.83
CA TRP A 511 -0.49 13.58 -19.35
C TRP A 511 0.88 13.78 -20.03
N ILE A 512 1.74 12.77 -20.07
CA ILE A 512 3.08 12.88 -20.67
C ILE A 512 2.95 13.16 -22.19
N ASN A 513 2.12 12.40 -22.90
CA ASN A 513 1.95 12.57 -24.35
C ASN A 513 1.35 13.93 -24.72
N SER A 514 0.48 14.50 -23.87
CA SER A 514 -0.06 15.84 -24.10
C SER A 514 0.96 16.95 -23.79
N ASN A 515 1.88 16.72 -22.84
CA ASN A 515 2.81 17.74 -22.35
C ASN A 515 4.20 17.69 -22.98
N LYS A 516 4.56 16.63 -23.73
CA LYS A 516 5.80 16.56 -24.54
C LYS A 516 5.79 17.47 -25.77
N GLY A 517 4.60 17.98 -26.15
CA GLY A 517 4.40 18.82 -27.33
C GLY A 517 4.05 18.04 -28.60
N ASN A 518 3.83 18.78 -29.69
CA ASN A 518 3.51 18.30 -31.03
C ASN A 518 4.18 19.20 -32.09
N GLU A 519 3.88 19.05 -33.38
CA GLU A 519 4.52 19.84 -34.45
C GLU A 519 4.36 21.36 -34.29
N GLU A 520 3.24 21.82 -33.71
CA GLU A 520 2.90 23.24 -33.57
C GLU A 520 3.39 23.79 -32.22
N ASN A 521 3.14 23.07 -31.13
CA ASN A 521 3.44 23.51 -29.77
C ASN A 521 4.54 22.67 -29.10
N PRO A 522 5.61 23.26 -28.54
CA PRO A 522 6.75 22.51 -27.99
C PRO A 522 6.51 21.80 -26.65
N GLY A 523 5.33 21.95 -26.03
CA GLY A 523 5.04 21.33 -24.73
C GLY A 523 5.81 21.96 -23.56
N ILE A 524 5.48 21.54 -22.34
CA ILE A 524 6.10 22.04 -21.11
C ILE A 524 7.28 21.19 -20.63
N ILE A 525 7.42 19.96 -21.12
CA ILE A 525 8.50 19.06 -20.74
C ILE A 525 9.77 19.44 -21.52
N ASP A 526 10.88 19.66 -20.82
CA ASP A 526 12.17 20.08 -21.38
C ASP A 526 13.36 19.36 -20.71
N GLY A 527 13.14 18.12 -20.27
CA GLY A 527 14.14 17.28 -19.61
C GLY A 527 13.58 15.92 -19.23
N GLN A 528 14.34 15.17 -18.42
CA GLN A 528 13.94 13.83 -18.00
C GLN A 528 12.61 13.85 -17.26
N VAL A 529 11.73 12.92 -17.60
CA VAL A 529 10.50 12.63 -16.86
C VAL A 529 10.76 11.43 -15.97
N THR A 530 10.53 11.56 -14.67
CA THR A 530 10.59 10.46 -13.71
C THR A 530 9.20 10.24 -13.14
N ILE A 531 8.68 9.03 -13.32
CA ILE A 531 7.41 8.55 -12.77
C ILE A 531 7.76 7.71 -11.54
N ASN A 532 7.15 8.01 -10.39
CA ASN A 532 7.29 7.20 -9.19
C ASN A 532 5.91 6.85 -8.63
N ALA A 533 5.48 5.60 -8.83
CA ALA A 533 4.21 5.11 -8.31
C ALA A 533 4.37 4.60 -6.87
N HIS A 534 3.56 5.11 -5.95
CA HIS A 534 3.60 4.74 -4.53
C HIS A 534 2.47 3.78 -4.21
N PHE A 535 2.83 2.58 -3.76
CA PHE A 535 1.89 1.53 -3.36
C PHE A 535 1.90 1.35 -1.85
N THR A 536 0.72 1.11 -1.29
CA THR A 536 0.54 0.77 0.12
C THR A 536 -0.20 -0.56 0.25
N HIS A 537 0.29 -1.42 1.14
CA HIS A 537 -0.41 -2.62 1.58
C HIS A 537 -0.78 -2.50 3.05
N TYR A 538 -2.04 -2.79 3.42
CA TYR A 538 -2.47 -2.82 4.81
C TYR A 538 -2.57 -4.26 5.31
N LYS A 539 -1.87 -4.57 6.41
CA LYS A 539 -1.97 -5.86 7.09
C LYS A 539 -2.70 -5.68 8.41
N GLU A 540 -3.81 -6.40 8.59
CA GLU A 540 -4.56 -6.38 9.84
C GLU A 540 -4.19 -7.59 10.71
N LEU A 541 -3.83 -7.33 11.96
CA LEU A 541 -3.54 -8.34 12.97
C LEU A 541 -4.53 -8.20 14.13
N GLN A 542 -4.92 -9.33 14.71
CA GLN A 542 -5.79 -9.38 15.88
C GLN A 542 -5.06 -10.06 17.03
N THR A 543 -5.29 -9.58 18.25
CA THR A 543 -4.75 -10.14 19.49
C THR A 543 -5.75 -9.96 20.62
N SER A 544 -5.57 -10.68 21.72
CA SER A 544 -6.47 -10.62 22.85
C SER A 544 -5.78 -10.64 24.19
N ASP A 545 -6.30 -9.90 25.17
CA ASP A 545 -6.00 -10.12 26.58
C ASP A 545 -7.29 -10.53 27.28
N PRO A 546 -7.46 -11.81 27.63
CA PRO A 546 -8.57 -12.22 28.47
C PRO A 546 -8.37 -11.74 29.91
N ARG A 547 -9.48 -11.51 30.62
CA ARG A 547 -9.43 -11.31 32.07
C ARG A 547 -9.19 -12.64 32.81
N PRO A 548 -8.45 -12.61 33.93
CA PRO A 548 -8.33 -13.77 34.80
C PRO A 548 -9.67 -14.08 35.47
N LYS A 549 -9.93 -15.37 35.67
CA LYS A 549 -11.15 -15.88 36.29
C LYS A 549 -10.81 -16.88 37.37
N ILE A 550 -11.59 -16.89 38.46
CA ILE A 550 -11.49 -17.89 39.51
C ILE A 550 -12.86 -18.43 39.90
N ASP A 551 -12.85 -19.61 40.50
CA ASP A 551 -14.02 -20.15 41.20
C ASP A 551 -13.97 -19.71 42.67
N VAL A 552 -15.11 -19.31 43.21
CA VAL A 552 -15.27 -18.95 44.63
C VAL A 552 -16.20 -19.97 45.28
N GLU A 553 -15.77 -20.53 46.41
CA GLU A 553 -16.52 -21.51 47.17
C GLU A 553 -16.56 -21.14 48.65
N PHE A 554 -17.72 -21.27 49.28
CA PHE A 554 -17.91 -21.08 50.72
C PHE A 554 -18.94 -22.07 51.27
N ASP A 555 -18.95 -22.24 52.58
CA ASP A 555 -19.83 -23.14 53.29
C ASP A 555 -21.14 -22.47 53.70
N LYS A 556 -22.24 -23.21 53.61
CA LYS A 556 -23.55 -22.88 54.17
C LYS A 556 -23.84 -23.84 55.30
N ALA A 557 -24.12 -23.30 56.47
CA ALA A 557 -24.44 -24.09 57.65
C ALA A 557 -25.72 -23.61 58.36
N ARG A 558 -26.14 -24.43 59.33
CA ARG A 558 -27.18 -24.16 60.32
C ARG A 558 -26.67 -24.47 61.72
N ARG A 559 -27.30 -23.89 62.75
CA ARG A 559 -27.07 -24.23 64.17
C ARG A 559 -28.10 -25.25 64.64
N ASP A 560 -27.66 -26.49 64.83
CA ASP A 560 -28.44 -27.56 65.46
C ASP A 560 -27.86 -27.91 66.83
N PHE A 561 -28.66 -28.45 67.74
CA PHE A 561 -28.17 -29.02 68.99
C PHE A 561 -27.49 -30.36 68.77
N ASP A 562 -26.38 -30.59 69.48
CA ASP A 562 -25.88 -31.93 69.71
C ASP A 562 -26.58 -32.63 70.89
N GLU A 563 -26.15 -33.87 71.16
CA GLU A 563 -26.69 -34.70 72.25
C GLU A 563 -26.49 -34.12 73.66
N ASN A 564 -25.54 -33.20 73.83
CA ASN A 564 -25.27 -32.48 75.07
C ASN A 564 -26.05 -31.15 75.16
N GLY A 565 -26.68 -30.76 74.05
CA GLY A 565 -27.45 -29.54 73.91
C GLY A 565 -26.58 -28.31 73.72
N ASP A 566 -25.38 -28.49 73.16
CA ASP A 566 -24.54 -27.41 72.63
C ASP A 566 -24.86 -27.23 71.14
N LEU A 567 -24.78 -26.00 70.62
CA LEU A 567 -25.08 -25.71 69.22
C LEU A 567 -23.84 -25.95 68.36
N ASN A 568 -23.95 -26.85 67.38
CA ASN A 568 -22.92 -27.13 66.39
C ASN A 568 -23.33 -26.68 64.99
N LEU A 569 -22.34 -26.38 64.16
CA LEU A 569 -22.54 -26.05 62.75
C LEU A 569 -22.69 -27.34 61.94
N THR A 570 -23.81 -27.48 61.25
CA THR A 570 -24.03 -28.59 60.31
C THR A 570 -24.33 -28.05 58.91
N PRO A 571 -23.95 -28.76 57.84
CA PRO A 571 -24.25 -28.36 56.46
C PRO A 571 -25.72 -28.07 56.18
N LEU A 572 -26.04 -26.95 55.55
CA LEU A 572 -27.40 -26.56 55.18
C LEU A 572 -27.58 -26.57 53.65
N PRO A 573 -28.23 -27.59 53.06
CA PRO A 573 -28.57 -27.63 51.63
C PRO A 573 -29.78 -26.76 51.27
N GLY A 574 -29.87 -26.37 49.99
CA GLY A 574 -31.03 -25.72 49.40
C GLY A 574 -31.14 -24.20 49.56
N ALA A 575 -30.13 -23.54 50.14
CA ALA A 575 -30.06 -22.08 50.19
C ALA A 575 -29.56 -21.53 48.84
N THR A 576 -30.25 -20.53 48.28
CA THR A 576 -29.83 -19.90 47.01
C THR A 576 -29.18 -18.54 47.29
N PHE A 577 -27.99 -18.34 46.77
CA PHE A 577 -27.26 -17.08 46.80
C PHE A 577 -27.27 -16.43 45.42
N LYS A 578 -27.44 -15.12 45.40
CA LYS A 578 -27.29 -14.29 44.21
C LYS A 578 -26.11 -13.33 44.38
N LEU A 579 -25.26 -13.28 43.37
CA LEU A 579 -24.22 -12.26 43.18
C LEU A 579 -24.66 -11.22 42.17
N GLU A 580 -24.39 -9.96 42.45
CA GLU A 580 -24.62 -8.82 41.57
C GLU A 580 -23.36 -7.97 41.49
N CYS A 581 -22.93 -7.59 40.29
CA CYS A 581 -21.77 -6.73 40.14
C CYS A 581 -22.05 -5.34 40.75
N MET A 582 -21.10 -4.82 41.54
CA MET A 582 -21.25 -3.51 42.19
C MET A 582 -20.73 -2.34 41.36
N HIS A 583 -20.22 -2.62 40.15
CA HIS A 583 -19.59 -1.59 39.34
C HIS A 583 -20.61 -0.54 38.86
N LYS A 584 -20.32 0.73 39.16
CA LYS A 584 -21.07 1.90 38.72
C LYS A 584 -20.16 2.77 37.85
N HIS A 585 -20.70 3.26 36.75
CA HIS A 585 -19.94 4.12 35.85
C HIS A 585 -19.56 5.44 36.51
N THR A 586 -18.35 5.91 36.22
CA THR A 586 -17.82 7.20 36.65
C THR A 586 -17.50 8.08 35.44
N GLU A 587 -17.18 9.37 35.63
CA GLU A 587 -16.73 10.23 34.51
C GLU A 587 -15.48 9.68 33.80
N LYS A 588 -14.65 8.89 34.48
CA LYS A 588 -13.48 8.23 33.86
C LYS A 588 -13.88 7.13 32.87
N CYS A 589 -15.10 6.61 32.98
CA CYS A 589 -15.63 5.59 32.09
C CYS A 589 -16.15 6.17 30.76
N LYS A 590 -16.28 7.51 30.64
CA LYS A 590 -16.85 8.15 29.45
C LYS A 590 -15.84 8.26 28.31
N ASP A 591 -16.30 7.98 27.10
CA ASP A 591 -15.63 8.28 25.85
C ASP A 591 -15.89 9.73 25.39
N LYS A 592 -15.25 10.13 24.28
CA LYS A 592 -15.37 11.47 23.70
C LYS A 592 -16.81 11.84 23.29
N ASN A 593 -17.68 10.85 23.10
CA ASN A 593 -19.08 11.01 22.73
C ASN A 593 -20.03 10.92 23.93
N GLY A 594 -19.50 10.74 25.15
CA GLY A 594 -20.27 10.64 26.40
C GLY A 594 -20.80 9.24 26.72
N GLY A 595 -20.48 8.21 25.92
CA GLY A 595 -20.82 6.81 26.20
C GLY A 595 -19.83 6.17 27.18
N TYR A 596 -20.21 5.10 27.87
CA TYR A 596 -19.39 4.49 28.94
C TYR A 596 -18.39 3.42 28.43
N THR A 597 -17.93 3.57 27.20
CA THR A 597 -17.09 2.57 26.54
C THR A 597 -15.65 2.54 27.05
N ASN A 598 -15.21 3.49 27.87
CA ASN A 598 -13.85 3.46 28.46
C ASN A 598 -13.76 2.66 29.77
N CYS A 599 -14.85 2.04 30.23
CA CYS A 599 -14.82 1.30 31.49
C CYS A 599 -13.92 0.05 31.41
N THR A 600 -13.03 -0.11 32.39
CA THR A 600 -12.10 -1.27 32.52
C THR A 600 -12.43 -2.15 33.73
N ASP A 601 -13.60 -1.97 34.33
CA ASP A 601 -14.08 -2.79 35.43
C ASP A 601 -14.63 -4.15 34.94
N PRO A 602 -14.66 -5.18 35.80
CA PRO A 602 -15.11 -6.52 35.43
C PRO A 602 -16.52 -6.56 34.81
N HIS A 603 -16.66 -7.41 33.78
CA HIS A 603 -17.86 -7.64 32.95
C HIS A 603 -18.31 -6.44 32.09
N THR A 604 -17.67 -5.27 32.22
CA THR A 604 -17.91 -4.14 31.29
C THR A 604 -17.20 -4.31 29.94
N ASP A 605 -16.40 -5.37 29.82
CA ASP A 605 -15.79 -5.90 28.61
C ASP A 605 -16.74 -6.72 27.72
N ASP A 606 -17.88 -7.17 28.27
CA ASP A 606 -18.96 -7.76 27.51
C ASP A 606 -20.14 -6.78 27.45
N PHE A 607 -20.43 -6.29 26.23
CA PHE A 607 -21.48 -5.31 25.97
C PHE A 607 -22.85 -5.76 26.47
N LYS A 608 -23.09 -7.07 26.63
CA LYS A 608 -24.34 -7.61 27.18
C LYS A 608 -24.65 -7.11 28.59
N TYR A 609 -23.61 -6.87 29.40
CA TYR A 609 -23.76 -6.49 30.81
C TYR A 609 -23.51 -5.00 31.06
N LEU A 610 -23.27 -4.23 30.00
CA LEU A 610 -23.01 -2.79 30.08
C LEU A 610 -24.35 -2.02 30.02
N THR A 611 -24.61 -1.18 31.01
CA THR A 611 -25.80 -0.30 31.07
C THR A 611 -25.40 1.12 31.43
N ASP A 612 -26.22 2.13 31.19
CA ASP A 612 -25.90 3.53 31.55
C ASP A 612 -25.59 3.70 33.05
N GLU A 613 -26.16 2.87 33.92
CA GLU A 613 -25.96 2.91 35.36
C GLU A 613 -24.76 2.11 35.86
N GLY A 614 -24.12 1.30 35.02
CA GLY A 614 -23.00 0.41 35.38
C GLY A 614 -23.17 -1.03 34.88
N CYS A 615 -22.63 -1.98 35.63
CA CYS A 615 -22.66 -3.40 35.27
C CYS A 615 -23.95 -4.08 35.76
N SER A 616 -24.63 -4.80 34.85
CA SER A 616 -25.85 -5.57 35.13
C SER A 616 -25.61 -7.07 35.31
N TRP A 617 -24.35 -7.51 35.38
CA TRP A 617 -24.01 -8.92 35.53
C TRP A 617 -24.49 -9.47 36.88
N THR A 618 -25.13 -10.64 36.84
CA THR A 618 -25.54 -11.39 38.03
C THR A 618 -25.30 -12.90 37.85
N SER A 619 -25.14 -13.61 38.96
CA SER A 619 -25.05 -15.07 38.98
C SER A 619 -25.74 -15.64 40.22
N GLU A 620 -26.19 -16.88 40.16
CA GLU A 620 -26.85 -17.58 41.26
C GLU A 620 -26.20 -18.94 41.50
N ALA A 621 -26.09 -19.33 42.77
CA ALA A 621 -25.58 -20.63 43.19
C ALA A 621 -26.42 -21.16 44.36
N ILE A 622 -26.59 -22.48 44.42
CA ILE A 622 -27.39 -23.16 45.45
C ILE A 622 -26.46 -24.01 46.31
N SER A 623 -26.64 -23.98 47.62
CA SER A 623 -25.88 -24.81 48.55
C SER A 623 -26.24 -26.29 48.35
N ASP A 624 -25.24 -27.14 48.12
CA ASP A 624 -25.44 -28.57 47.90
C ASP A 624 -25.66 -29.37 49.21
N SER A 625 -25.66 -30.71 49.12
CA SER A 625 -25.86 -31.60 50.27
C SER A 625 -24.78 -31.48 51.35
N GLU A 626 -23.58 -31.01 51.01
CA GLU A 626 -22.48 -30.73 51.93
C GLU A 626 -22.47 -29.26 52.38
N GLY A 627 -23.47 -28.48 51.96
CA GLY A 627 -23.59 -27.07 52.28
C GLY A 627 -22.70 -26.19 51.41
N LYS A 628 -22.02 -26.72 50.39
CA LYS A 628 -21.09 -25.92 49.57
C LYS A 628 -21.85 -25.05 48.58
N VAL A 629 -21.48 -23.77 48.52
CA VAL A 629 -21.97 -22.81 47.52
C VAL A 629 -20.80 -22.43 46.62
N LYS A 630 -20.92 -22.67 45.31
CA LYS A 630 -19.85 -22.43 44.34
C LYS A 630 -20.28 -21.49 43.21
N PHE A 631 -19.57 -20.37 43.06
CA PHE A 631 -19.65 -19.48 41.91
C PHE A 631 -18.45 -19.72 41.00
N THR A 632 -18.68 -19.86 39.70
CA THR A 632 -17.62 -20.19 38.73
C THR A 632 -17.28 -19.03 37.81
N GLY A 633 -16.01 -18.95 37.41
CA GLY A 633 -15.56 -18.02 36.38
C GLY A 633 -15.69 -16.53 36.73
N LEU A 634 -15.49 -16.16 38.01
CA LEU A 634 -15.57 -14.77 38.47
C LEU A 634 -14.30 -13.99 38.13
N ASN A 635 -14.47 -12.80 37.57
CA ASN A 635 -13.37 -11.86 37.30
C ASN A 635 -12.96 -11.12 38.58
N THR A 636 -11.78 -10.50 38.60
CA THR A 636 -11.37 -9.56 39.66
C THR A 636 -12.41 -8.44 39.82
N GLY A 637 -12.97 -8.26 41.01
CA GLY A 637 -14.09 -7.35 41.20
C GLY A 637 -14.70 -7.33 42.59
N LYS A 638 -15.72 -6.48 42.77
CA LYS A 638 -16.58 -6.46 43.95
C LYS A 638 -18.01 -6.81 43.56
N TYR A 639 -18.59 -7.75 44.30
CA TYR A 639 -19.91 -8.29 44.07
C TYR A 639 -20.74 -8.17 45.33
N LYS A 640 -21.99 -7.75 45.19
CA LYS A 640 -22.96 -7.78 46.27
C LYS A 640 -23.61 -9.16 46.28
N MET A 641 -23.62 -9.80 47.44
CA MET A 641 -24.17 -11.12 47.65
C MET A 641 -25.37 -11.04 48.59
N LYS A 642 -26.43 -11.80 48.28
CA LYS A 642 -27.59 -11.99 49.16
C LYS A 642 -28.09 -13.43 49.05
N GLU A 643 -28.58 -13.99 50.15
CA GLU A 643 -29.36 -15.23 50.14
C GLU A 643 -30.79 -14.91 49.69
N THR A 644 -31.17 -15.35 48.49
CA THR A 644 -32.48 -15.05 47.89
C THR A 644 -33.53 -16.09 48.22
N ILE A 645 -33.10 -17.33 48.47
CA ILE A 645 -33.96 -18.41 48.94
C ILE A 645 -33.36 -18.95 50.23
N VAL A 646 -34.00 -18.62 51.34
CA VAL A 646 -33.71 -19.19 52.65
C VAL A 646 -34.45 -20.52 52.78
N PRO A 647 -33.77 -21.63 53.14
CA PRO A 647 -34.42 -22.92 53.31
C PRO A 647 -35.55 -22.89 54.37
N ASP A 648 -36.52 -23.78 54.23
CA ASP A 648 -37.64 -23.88 55.16
C ASP A 648 -37.19 -24.15 56.60
N GLY A 649 -37.81 -23.47 57.56
CA GLY A 649 -37.54 -23.63 59.00
C GLY A 649 -36.46 -22.71 59.59
N TYR A 650 -35.84 -21.86 58.77
CA TYR A 650 -34.91 -20.81 59.23
C TYR A 650 -35.53 -19.42 59.11
N LEU A 651 -34.92 -18.46 59.79
CA LEU A 651 -35.38 -17.09 59.76
C LEU A 651 -35.06 -16.47 58.39
N PRO A 652 -36.04 -15.84 57.72
CA PRO A 652 -35.76 -15.01 56.55
C PRO A 652 -34.67 -14.00 56.91
N THR A 653 -33.69 -13.83 56.02
CA THR A 653 -32.61 -12.89 56.22
C THR A 653 -32.57 -11.83 55.12
N GLU A 654 -32.40 -10.58 55.55
CA GLU A 654 -32.08 -9.44 54.69
C GLU A 654 -30.57 -9.09 54.73
N THR A 655 -29.76 -9.93 55.37
CA THR A 655 -28.30 -9.77 55.43
C THR A 655 -27.71 -9.80 54.01
N THR A 656 -26.78 -8.88 53.77
CA THR A 656 -26.02 -8.79 52.52
C THR A 656 -24.53 -8.86 52.80
N TRP A 657 -23.77 -9.39 51.86
CA TRP A 657 -22.31 -9.48 51.93
C TRP A 657 -21.67 -8.84 50.70
N ILE A 658 -20.43 -8.38 50.85
CA ILE A 658 -19.57 -7.99 49.73
C ILE A 658 -18.54 -9.09 49.53
N LEU A 659 -18.58 -9.71 48.35
CA LEU A 659 -17.54 -10.59 47.85
C LEU A 659 -16.54 -9.77 47.04
N THR A 660 -15.29 -9.71 47.51
CA THR A 660 -14.17 -9.13 46.75
C THR A 660 -13.33 -10.24 46.16
N VAL A 661 -13.14 -10.24 44.84
CA VAL A 661 -12.36 -11.22 44.09
C VAL A 661 -11.10 -10.56 43.56
N ASP A 662 -9.94 -11.19 43.76
CA ASP A 662 -8.69 -10.91 43.07
C ASP A 662 -8.26 -12.19 42.34
N ALA A 663 -8.71 -12.30 41.09
CA ALA A 663 -8.49 -13.47 40.25
C ALA A 663 -7.03 -13.62 39.82
N ILE A 664 -6.26 -12.52 39.78
CA ILE A 664 -4.82 -12.53 39.47
C ILE A 664 -4.06 -13.24 40.59
N LYS A 665 -4.39 -12.92 41.85
CA LYS A 665 -3.76 -13.55 43.02
C LYS A 665 -4.41 -14.86 43.43
N ASN A 666 -5.47 -15.29 42.74
CA ASN A 666 -6.29 -16.43 43.11
C ASN A 666 -6.81 -16.35 44.56
N THR A 667 -7.33 -15.19 44.95
CA THR A 667 -7.88 -14.94 46.30
C THR A 667 -9.24 -14.28 46.23
N PHE A 668 -10.06 -14.50 47.25
CA PHE A 668 -11.30 -13.77 47.46
C PHE A 668 -11.49 -13.47 48.94
N GLY A 669 -12.40 -12.57 49.27
CA GLY A 669 -12.79 -12.29 50.64
C GLY A 669 -14.28 -11.93 50.72
N ILE A 670 -14.96 -12.43 51.75
CA ILE A 670 -16.37 -12.14 52.04
C ILE A 670 -16.43 -11.29 53.29
N VAL A 671 -17.15 -10.18 53.23
CA VAL A 671 -17.40 -9.31 54.38
C VAL A 671 -18.89 -8.99 54.48
N VAL A 672 -19.40 -8.84 55.71
CA VAL A 672 -20.78 -8.40 55.94
C VAL A 672 -20.93 -6.95 55.49
N ASP A 673 -21.92 -6.68 54.65
CA ASP A 673 -22.30 -5.34 54.15
C ASP A 673 -23.42 -4.74 55.02
N SER A 674 -24.48 -5.51 55.22
CA SER A 674 -25.56 -5.17 56.15
C SER A 674 -26.09 -6.44 56.80
N THR A 675 -26.55 -6.37 58.04
CA THR A 675 -27.06 -7.53 58.80
C THR A 675 -28.41 -7.23 59.43
N ASP A 676 -29.24 -8.26 59.53
CA ASP A 676 -30.51 -8.28 60.26
C ASP A 676 -30.48 -9.24 61.46
N ASP A 677 -29.28 -9.66 61.88
CA ASP A 677 -28.99 -10.64 62.94
C ASP A 677 -29.60 -12.03 62.69
N ASN A 678 -30.12 -12.33 61.50
CA ASN A 678 -30.67 -13.65 61.15
C ASN A 678 -29.68 -14.53 60.37
N SER A 679 -28.54 -13.97 59.97
CA SER A 679 -27.49 -14.69 59.28
C SER A 679 -26.10 -14.22 59.75
N ASP A 680 -25.25 -15.18 60.09
CA ASP A 680 -23.88 -14.93 60.57
C ASP A 680 -22.85 -15.32 59.51
N LEU A 681 -21.75 -14.57 59.45
CA LEU A 681 -20.56 -14.93 58.69
C LEU A 681 -19.45 -15.37 59.66
N ILE A 682 -18.97 -16.60 59.51
CA ILE A 682 -17.89 -17.19 60.32
C ILE A 682 -16.70 -17.49 59.42
N GLY A 683 -15.49 -17.32 59.95
CA GLY A 683 -14.25 -17.66 59.26
C GLY A 683 -13.60 -16.49 58.51
N ASN A 684 -12.61 -16.80 57.68
CA ASN A 684 -11.76 -15.85 56.98
C ASN A 684 -11.10 -16.52 55.76
N ASN A 685 -10.16 -15.83 55.09
CA ASN A 685 -9.47 -16.36 53.92
C ASN A 685 -8.62 -17.62 54.18
N ASP A 686 -8.09 -17.80 55.40
CA ASP A 686 -7.23 -18.93 55.75
C ASP A 686 -8.05 -20.15 56.17
N ASP A 687 -9.13 -19.94 56.91
CA ASP A 687 -9.99 -21.00 57.49
C ASP A 687 -11.19 -21.37 56.59
N GLY A 688 -11.44 -20.59 55.53
CA GLY A 688 -12.66 -20.64 54.74
C GLY A 688 -13.79 -19.81 55.35
N TYR A 689 -14.83 -19.55 54.55
CA TYR A 689 -16.00 -18.78 54.97
C TYR A 689 -17.21 -19.68 55.14
N THR A 690 -17.96 -19.48 56.22
CA THR A 690 -19.23 -20.17 56.49
C THR A 690 -20.34 -19.17 56.75
N ILE A 691 -21.41 -19.20 55.96
CA ILE A 691 -22.63 -18.43 56.18
C ILE A 691 -23.67 -19.29 56.91
N VAL A 692 -24.12 -18.83 58.07
CA VAL A 692 -24.98 -19.60 58.98
C VAL A 692 -26.37 -18.97 59.05
N ASN A 693 -27.42 -19.75 58.87
CA ASN A 693 -28.78 -19.25 59.08
C ASN A 693 -29.23 -19.53 60.50
N GLU A 694 -29.79 -18.50 61.12
CA GLU A 694 -30.35 -18.60 62.44
C GLU A 694 -31.77 -19.16 62.42
N THR A 695 -32.13 -19.81 63.51
CA THR A 695 -33.49 -20.27 63.76
C THR A 695 -33.82 -20.17 65.24
N TYR A 696 -35.09 -20.12 65.60
CA TYR A 696 -35.47 -20.22 66.99
C TYR A 696 -35.44 -21.68 67.43
N ASN A 697 -34.77 -21.91 68.54
CA ASN A 697 -34.60 -23.24 69.12
C ASN A 697 -35.07 -23.23 70.58
N ILE A 698 -35.54 -24.38 71.07
CA ILE A 698 -35.94 -24.57 72.46
C ILE A 698 -35.24 -25.78 73.04
N LYS A 699 -34.65 -25.58 74.22
CA LYS A 699 -34.07 -26.60 75.06
C LYS A 699 -34.93 -26.76 76.31
N VAL A 700 -35.40 -27.96 76.59
CA VAL A 700 -36.09 -28.30 77.84
C VAL A 700 -35.13 -29.10 78.71
N ILE A 701 -34.90 -28.64 79.93
CA ILE A 701 -34.14 -29.34 80.96
C ILE A 701 -35.12 -29.90 81.98
N LYS A 702 -35.22 -31.22 82.04
CA LYS A 702 -36.12 -31.92 82.96
C LYS A 702 -35.39 -32.32 84.22
N ILE A 703 -35.90 -31.90 85.36
CA ILE A 703 -35.30 -32.19 86.66
C ILE A 703 -36.32 -32.72 87.70
N ASP A 704 -35.81 -33.27 88.78
CA ASP A 704 -36.53 -33.53 90.02
C ASP A 704 -36.80 -32.21 90.78
N ALA A 705 -38.01 -32.03 91.31
CA ALA A 705 -38.41 -30.81 92.02
C ALA A 705 -37.61 -30.55 93.31
N GLU A 706 -37.18 -31.60 94.01
CA GLU A 706 -36.46 -31.55 95.29
C GLU A 706 -34.95 -31.71 95.11
N THR A 707 -34.49 -32.78 94.45
CA THR A 707 -33.05 -33.11 94.34
C THR A 707 -32.35 -32.31 93.25
N LYS A 708 -33.12 -31.75 92.30
CA LYS A 708 -32.61 -31.09 91.08
C LYS A 708 -31.84 -32.01 90.14
N GLU A 709 -31.89 -33.33 90.37
CA GLU A 709 -31.30 -34.32 89.46
C GLU A 709 -32.02 -34.34 88.11
N LYS A 710 -31.28 -34.58 87.04
CA LYS A 710 -31.81 -34.64 85.66
C LYS A 710 -32.63 -35.91 85.45
N LEU A 711 -33.75 -35.80 84.75
CA LEU A 711 -34.69 -36.91 84.53
C LEU A 711 -34.78 -37.28 83.04
N VAL A 712 -34.56 -38.56 82.75
CA VAL A 712 -34.68 -39.17 81.42
C VAL A 712 -36.10 -39.72 81.20
N GLY A 713 -36.59 -39.66 79.95
CA GLY A 713 -37.82 -40.32 79.53
C GLY A 713 -39.12 -39.53 79.72
N ALA A 714 -39.06 -38.24 80.10
CA ALA A 714 -40.19 -37.33 79.92
C ALA A 714 -40.41 -37.05 78.43
N GLU A 715 -41.65 -37.15 77.96
CA GLU A 715 -42.04 -36.79 76.60
C GLU A 715 -42.78 -35.46 76.61
N PHE A 716 -42.32 -34.52 75.78
CA PHE A 716 -42.93 -33.20 75.60
C PHE A 716 -43.50 -33.05 74.20
N GLY A 717 -44.64 -32.37 74.11
CA GLY A 717 -45.24 -31.91 72.86
C GLY A 717 -45.21 -30.39 72.78
N LEU A 718 -44.74 -29.87 71.65
CA LEU A 718 -44.81 -28.46 71.28
C LEU A 718 -46.04 -28.27 70.39
N PHE A 719 -46.93 -27.35 70.73
CA PHE A 719 -48.13 -27.01 69.96
C PHE A 719 -48.04 -25.56 69.49
N LYS A 720 -48.41 -25.29 68.26
CA LYS A 720 -48.40 -23.93 67.69
C LYS A 720 -49.80 -23.35 67.66
N LYS A 721 -49.93 -22.05 67.86
CA LYS A 721 -51.17 -21.32 67.63
C LYS A 721 -51.28 -20.99 66.15
N GLU A 722 -52.31 -21.54 65.51
CA GLU A 722 -52.60 -21.32 64.11
C GLU A 722 -53.12 -19.89 63.86
N ALA A 723 -53.04 -19.44 62.62
CA ALA A 723 -53.50 -18.11 62.21
C ALA A 723 -55.00 -17.84 62.52
N ASN A 724 -55.80 -18.91 62.62
CA ASN A 724 -57.21 -18.84 63.00
C ASN A 724 -57.44 -18.65 64.52
N GLY A 725 -56.37 -18.48 65.31
CA GLY A 725 -56.38 -18.26 66.75
C GLY A 725 -56.52 -19.53 67.60
N LYS A 726 -56.65 -20.70 67.00
CA LYS A 726 -56.74 -21.99 67.70
C LYS A 726 -55.36 -22.65 67.81
N TRP A 727 -55.16 -23.40 68.89
CA TRP A 727 -54.00 -24.29 69.01
C TRP A 727 -54.12 -25.48 68.05
N SER A 728 -52.98 -25.96 67.54
CA SER A 728 -52.92 -27.19 66.76
C SER A 728 -53.50 -28.37 67.55
N SER A 729 -54.21 -29.28 66.88
CA SER A 729 -54.78 -30.48 67.51
C SER A 729 -53.69 -31.45 67.96
N ASP A 730 -52.67 -31.58 67.11
CA ASP A 730 -51.52 -32.43 67.32
C ASP A 730 -50.26 -31.57 67.59
N PRO A 731 -49.27 -32.10 68.31
CA PRO A 731 -48.03 -31.38 68.52
C PRO A 731 -47.31 -31.17 67.18
N VAL A 732 -46.83 -29.95 66.93
CA VAL A 732 -46.00 -29.62 65.76
C VAL A 732 -44.61 -30.25 65.84
N GLN A 733 -44.13 -30.55 67.05
CA GLN A 733 -42.96 -31.38 67.32
C GLN A 733 -43.14 -32.10 68.66
N THR A 734 -42.59 -33.31 68.78
CA THR A 734 -42.45 -34.04 70.04
C THR A 734 -40.98 -34.31 70.33
N SER A 735 -40.61 -34.34 71.60
CA SER A 735 -39.23 -34.57 72.01
C SER A 735 -39.19 -35.27 73.36
N VAL A 736 -38.29 -36.26 73.50
CA VAL A 736 -38.13 -37.05 74.72
C VAL A 736 -36.82 -36.67 75.37
N THR A 737 -36.86 -36.46 76.69
CA THR A 737 -35.68 -36.14 77.47
C THR A 737 -34.67 -37.28 77.44
N ASN A 738 -33.46 -36.97 76.98
CA ASN A 738 -32.36 -37.92 76.86
C ASN A 738 -31.68 -38.20 78.22
N ASP A 739 -30.58 -38.96 78.21
CA ASP A 739 -29.81 -39.30 79.42
C ASP A 739 -29.25 -38.07 80.16
N ASN A 740 -29.13 -36.94 79.47
CA ASN A 740 -28.75 -35.64 80.04
C ASN A 740 -29.94 -34.84 80.60
N GLY A 741 -31.15 -35.42 80.58
CA GLY A 741 -32.42 -34.79 80.94
C GLY A 741 -32.86 -33.71 79.96
N LEU A 742 -32.41 -33.75 78.70
CA LEU A 742 -32.63 -32.70 77.71
C LEU A 742 -33.59 -33.14 76.62
N ALA A 743 -34.55 -32.28 76.29
CA ALA A 743 -35.38 -32.41 75.10
C ALA A 743 -35.25 -31.14 74.24
N PHE A 744 -35.18 -31.30 72.92
CA PHE A 744 -34.96 -30.20 71.98
C PHE A 744 -36.14 -30.03 71.03
N PHE A 745 -36.46 -28.78 70.72
CA PHE A 745 -37.35 -28.40 69.62
C PHE A 745 -36.61 -27.39 68.75
N GLU A 746 -36.47 -27.69 67.47
CA GLU A 746 -35.56 -26.95 66.57
C GLU A 746 -36.32 -26.38 65.37
N LYS A 747 -35.71 -25.43 64.66
CA LYS A 747 -36.25 -24.89 63.39
C LYS A 747 -37.62 -24.24 63.54
N LEU A 748 -37.79 -23.48 64.62
CA LEU A 748 -39.07 -22.91 64.97
C LEU A 748 -39.27 -21.56 64.28
N SER A 749 -40.42 -21.42 63.64
CA SER A 749 -40.85 -20.14 63.06
C SER A 749 -41.43 -19.22 64.14
N VAL A 750 -41.45 -17.92 63.85
CA VAL A 750 -42.16 -16.93 64.67
C VAL A 750 -43.63 -17.30 64.88
N GLY A 751 -44.16 -17.06 66.08
CA GLY A 751 -45.52 -17.42 66.47
C GLY A 751 -45.70 -17.68 67.96
N GLU A 752 -46.94 -17.92 68.38
CA GLU A 752 -47.26 -18.36 69.74
C GLU A 752 -47.24 -19.89 69.84
N TYR A 753 -46.62 -20.40 70.89
CA TYR A 753 -46.43 -21.81 71.14
C TYR A 753 -46.82 -22.16 72.57
N LYS A 754 -47.13 -23.44 72.78
CA LYS A 754 -47.22 -24.03 74.12
C LYS A 754 -46.49 -25.36 74.19
N ILE A 755 -45.76 -25.58 75.27
CA ILE A 755 -45.15 -26.87 75.61
C ILE A 755 -46.02 -27.55 76.65
N LYS A 756 -46.28 -28.84 76.43
CA LYS A 756 -47.03 -29.70 77.34
C LYS A 756 -46.24 -31.00 77.57
N GLU A 757 -46.11 -31.41 78.82
CA GLU A 757 -45.63 -32.76 79.14
C GLU A 757 -46.74 -33.76 78.76
N LEU A 758 -46.43 -34.67 77.84
CA LEU A 758 -47.35 -35.70 77.35
C LEU A 758 -47.25 -36.96 78.20
N THR A 759 -46.01 -37.31 78.58
CA THR A 759 -45.69 -38.47 79.39
C THR A 759 -44.64 -38.07 80.41
N ALA A 760 -44.92 -38.27 81.70
CA ALA A 760 -43.95 -38.04 82.77
C ALA A 760 -42.86 -39.13 82.80
N PRO A 761 -41.65 -38.85 83.30
CA PRO A 761 -40.67 -39.88 83.61
C PRO A 761 -41.25 -40.97 84.52
N PRO A 762 -40.81 -42.23 84.39
CA PRO A 762 -41.25 -43.30 85.28
C PRO A 762 -41.10 -42.96 86.76
N GLY A 763 -42.19 -43.02 87.53
CA GLY A 763 -42.20 -42.73 88.97
C GLY A 763 -42.48 -41.26 89.34
N TYR A 764 -42.67 -40.38 88.36
CA TYR A 764 -42.97 -38.96 88.56
C TYR A 764 -44.42 -38.61 88.22
N GLU A 765 -44.96 -37.58 88.87
CA GLU A 765 -46.25 -37.00 88.50
C GLU A 765 -46.13 -36.15 87.23
N ILE A 766 -47.11 -36.26 86.33
CA ILE A 766 -47.21 -35.46 85.11
C ILE A 766 -47.60 -34.01 85.45
N ILE A 767 -46.88 -33.05 84.88
CA ILE A 767 -47.26 -31.64 84.97
C ILE A 767 -48.40 -31.36 83.99
N THR A 768 -49.53 -30.89 84.53
CA THR A 768 -50.69 -30.51 83.72
C THR A 768 -50.64 -29.06 83.21
N ASP A 769 -49.72 -28.26 83.75
CA ASP A 769 -49.54 -26.87 83.34
C ASP A 769 -48.97 -26.77 81.92
N GLU A 770 -49.52 -25.85 81.13
CA GLU A 770 -49.08 -25.60 79.76
C GLU A 770 -48.17 -24.35 79.72
N VAL A 771 -46.94 -24.52 79.23
CA VAL A 771 -45.96 -23.43 79.15
C VAL A 771 -46.17 -22.67 77.85
N MET A 772 -46.84 -21.52 77.91
CA MET A 772 -47.15 -20.67 76.76
C MET A 772 -46.11 -19.56 76.59
N PHE A 773 -45.63 -19.39 75.37
CA PHE A 773 -44.67 -18.35 74.99
C PHE A 773 -44.86 -17.96 73.52
N LYS A 774 -44.20 -16.89 73.11
CA LYS A 774 -44.19 -16.41 71.72
C LYS A 774 -42.75 -16.32 71.24
N LEU A 775 -42.55 -16.51 69.94
CA LEU A 775 -41.29 -16.30 69.21
C LEU A 775 -41.48 -15.09 68.26
N PRO A 776 -40.62 -14.05 68.29
CA PRO A 776 -39.45 -13.83 69.17
C PRO A 776 -39.84 -13.81 70.66
N PHE A 777 -38.91 -14.20 71.54
CA PHE A 777 -39.25 -14.65 72.90
C PHE A 777 -40.07 -13.64 73.73
N GLU A 778 -41.29 -14.04 74.06
CA GLU A 778 -42.14 -13.40 75.06
C GLU A 778 -42.77 -14.50 75.91
N TYR A 779 -42.49 -14.52 77.22
CA TYR A 779 -43.07 -15.49 78.13
C TYR A 779 -44.48 -15.08 78.52
N LEU A 780 -45.49 -15.91 78.22
CA LEU A 780 -46.91 -15.56 78.35
C LEU A 780 -47.56 -16.17 79.60
N SER A 781 -47.04 -17.30 80.08
CA SER A 781 -47.54 -17.95 81.31
C SER A 781 -47.12 -17.16 82.56
N LYS A 782 -48.06 -16.89 83.48
CA LYS A 782 -47.76 -16.24 84.77
C LYS A 782 -47.47 -17.29 85.84
N ASP A 783 -46.30 -17.19 86.48
CA ASP A 783 -45.88 -17.90 87.71
C ASP A 783 -46.32 -19.38 87.78
N LEU A 784 -45.83 -20.20 86.84
CA LEU A 784 -46.02 -21.64 86.86
C LEU A 784 -45.08 -22.31 87.90
N SER A 785 -45.64 -23.12 88.78
CA SER A 785 -44.86 -23.82 89.81
C SER A 785 -43.97 -24.89 89.17
N GLY A 786 -42.65 -24.78 89.36
CA GLY A 786 -41.69 -25.76 88.84
C GLY A 786 -41.25 -25.55 87.40
N VAL A 787 -41.52 -24.37 86.80
CA VAL A 787 -41.03 -23.99 85.47
C VAL A 787 -40.19 -22.72 85.57
N GLU A 788 -38.92 -22.80 85.14
CA GLU A 788 -38.04 -21.65 84.94
C GLU A 788 -37.72 -21.48 83.45
N ASN A 789 -37.40 -20.26 83.02
CA ASN A 789 -37.04 -19.99 81.63
C ASN A 789 -35.89 -18.99 81.51
N MET A 790 -35.10 -19.14 80.45
CA MET A 790 -34.01 -18.24 80.07
C MET A 790 -33.95 -18.14 78.56
N PHE A 791 -33.83 -16.93 78.01
CA PHE A 791 -33.65 -16.73 76.57
C PHE A 791 -32.27 -16.14 76.28
N SER A 792 -31.56 -16.78 75.35
CA SER A 792 -30.30 -16.30 74.78
C SER A 792 -30.60 -15.63 73.45
N SER A 793 -30.42 -14.31 73.38
CA SER A 793 -30.56 -13.54 72.14
C SER A 793 -29.56 -13.98 71.09
N ASP A 794 -28.32 -14.22 71.50
CA ASP A 794 -27.18 -14.45 70.60
C ASP A 794 -27.29 -15.81 69.89
N SER A 795 -27.94 -16.78 70.53
CA SER A 795 -28.15 -18.12 69.97
C SER A 795 -29.62 -18.40 69.64
N LYS A 796 -30.47 -17.39 69.72
CA LYS A 796 -31.94 -17.44 69.52
C LYS A 796 -32.61 -18.66 70.18
N THR A 797 -32.09 -19.02 71.35
CA THR A 797 -32.45 -20.26 72.06
C THR A 797 -33.18 -19.95 73.35
N ILE A 798 -34.32 -20.60 73.56
CA ILE A 798 -35.04 -20.58 74.84
C ILE A 798 -34.72 -21.85 75.61
N THR A 799 -34.32 -21.71 76.86
CA THR A 799 -34.18 -22.84 77.78
C THR A 799 -35.32 -22.83 78.79
N PHE A 800 -36.11 -23.89 78.85
CA PHE A 800 -37.09 -24.14 79.91
C PHE A 800 -36.56 -25.20 80.86
N THR A 801 -36.53 -24.91 82.16
CA THR A 801 -36.24 -25.92 83.19
C THR A 801 -37.55 -26.33 83.84
N ILE A 802 -37.94 -27.60 83.70
CA ILE A 802 -39.24 -28.13 84.13
C ILE A 802 -39.04 -29.23 85.18
N SER A 803 -39.56 -29.04 86.39
CA SER A 803 -39.32 -29.91 87.54
C SER A 803 -40.54 -30.75 87.96
N ASN A 804 -40.42 -32.08 88.02
CA ASN A 804 -41.53 -32.96 88.45
C ASN A 804 -41.36 -33.37 89.91
N LYS A 805 -42.49 -33.53 90.60
CA LYS A 805 -42.53 -34.14 91.92
C LYS A 805 -42.60 -35.66 91.78
N VAL A 806 -41.95 -36.36 92.72
CA VAL A 806 -42.06 -37.82 92.82
C VAL A 806 -43.53 -38.17 93.04
N GLY A 807 -44.06 -39.08 92.23
CA GLY A 807 -45.46 -39.46 92.33
C GLY A 807 -45.75 -40.25 93.61
N PHE A 808 -46.89 -39.96 94.24
CA PHE A 808 -47.34 -40.71 95.41
C PHE A 808 -47.58 -42.20 95.08
N ASN A 809 -46.58 -43.06 95.31
CA ASN A 809 -46.82 -44.49 95.45
C ASN A 809 -47.60 -44.71 96.75
N LEU A 810 -48.92 -44.90 96.66
CA LEU A 810 -49.73 -45.44 97.76
C LEU A 810 -49.05 -46.73 98.26
N PRO A 811 -48.73 -46.87 99.56
CA PRO A 811 -48.18 -48.12 100.06
C PRO A 811 -49.21 -49.21 99.82
N LYS A 812 -48.81 -50.31 99.15
CA LYS A 812 -49.59 -51.57 99.19
C LYS A 812 -49.64 -52.03 100.65
N THR A 813 -50.64 -51.57 101.38
CA THR A 813 -50.96 -52.06 102.72
C THR A 813 -51.66 -53.41 102.58
N GLY A 814 -51.07 -54.44 103.20
CA GLY A 814 -51.79 -55.67 103.55
C GLY A 814 -51.55 -56.91 102.68
N ALA A 815 -50.30 -57.26 102.33
CA ALA A 815 -49.98 -58.62 101.87
C ALA A 815 -48.56 -59.10 102.24
N VAL A 816 -48.00 -58.64 103.38
CA VAL A 816 -46.74 -59.16 103.95
C VAL A 816 -46.96 -59.81 105.34
N ILE A 817 -48.21 -59.93 105.79
CA ILE A 817 -48.55 -60.52 107.11
C ILE A 817 -49.09 -61.96 106.99
N THR A 818 -49.52 -62.40 105.80
CA THR A 818 -49.99 -63.78 105.57
C THR A 818 -48.85 -64.80 105.38
N ALA A 819 -47.62 -64.35 105.08
CA ALA A 819 -46.44 -65.23 104.94
C ALA A 819 -45.68 -65.47 106.26
N ARG A 820 -45.95 -64.70 107.33
CA ARG A 820 -45.30 -64.89 108.65
C ARG A 820 -46.16 -65.63 109.68
N ILE A 821 -47.47 -65.76 109.46
CA ILE A 821 -48.36 -66.56 110.31
C ILE A 821 -48.32 -68.06 109.93
N ALA A 822 -47.96 -68.40 108.69
CA ALA A 822 -47.70 -69.79 108.28
C ALA A 822 -46.32 -70.34 108.74
N ALA A 823 -45.34 -69.46 109.01
CA ALA A 823 -44.00 -69.86 109.44
C ALA A 823 -43.88 -70.10 110.97
N ILE A 824 -44.74 -69.48 111.78
CA ILE A 824 -44.76 -69.70 113.24
C ILE A 824 -45.52 -70.98 113.63
N GLY A 825 -46.53 -71.36 112.84
CA GLY A 825 -47.26 -72.64 113.02
C GLY A 825 -46.43 -73.89 112.71
N ILE A 826 -45.47 -73.81 111.78
CA ILE A 826 -44.59 -74.94 111.38
C ILE A 826 -43.42 -75.12 112.36
N VAL A 827 -42.95 -74.04 113.00
CA VAL A 827 -41.88 -74.09 114.01
C VAL A 827 -42.39 -74.64 115.35
N ILE A 828 -43.63 -74.35 115.74
CA ILE A 828 -44.25 -74.89 116.96
C ILE A 828 -44.61 -76.38 116.79
N MET A 829 -45.00 -76.83 115.59
CA MET A 829 -45.24 -78.25 115.30
C MET A 829 -43.93 -79.07 115.19
N GLY A 830 -42.84 -78.46 114.69
CA GLY A 830 -41.51 -79.07 114.62
C GLY A 830 -40.82 -79.25 115.99
N ILE A 831 -40.96 -78.28 116.90
CA ILE A 831 -40.40 -78.37 118.26
C ILE A 831 -41.13 -79.41 119.11
N THR A 832 -42.43 -79.64 118.86
CA THR A 832 -43.23 -80.67 119.54
C THR A 832 -42.87 -82.09 119.08
N ILE A 833 -42.46 -82.28 117.81
CA ILE A 833 -42.00 -83.57 117.26
C ILE A 833 -40.55 -83.90 117.67
N ILE A 834 -39.70 -82.89 117.87
CA ILE A 834 -38.31 -83.06 118.34
C ILE A 834 -38.26 -83.40 119.84
N PHE A 835 -39.19 -82.89 120.65
CA PHE A 835 -39.33 -83.31 122.06
C PHE A 835 -39.95 -84.72 122.22
N LEU A 836 -40.74 -85.20 121.25
CA LEU A 836 -41.32 -86.56 121.25
C LEU A 836 -40.37 -87.65 120.71
N LYS A 837 -39.23 -87.31 120.10
CA LYS A 837 -38.26 -88.28 119.54
C LYS A 837 -36.89 -88.38 120.23
N LYS A 838 -36.66 -87.64 121.32
CA LYS A 838 -35.40 -87.72 122.11
C LYS A 838 -35.59 -88.26 123.53
N THR A 839 -36.54 -89.19 123.69
CA THR A 839 -36.51 -90.20 124.75
C THR A 839 -36.33 -91.58 124.13
N ARG A 840 -35.24 -92.26 124.55
CA ARG A 840 -34.78 -93.61 124.18
C ARG A 840 -34.09 -93.73 122.82
N LYS A 841 -32.94 -94.38 122.66
CA LYS A 841 -31.95 -95.00 123.56
C LYS A 841 -30.82 -95.47 122.60
N ILE A 842 -29.56 -95.25 122.98
CA ILE A 842 -28.45 -96.24 123.05
C ILE A 842 -27.99 -96.94 121.75
N GLU A 843 -26.65 -97.12 121.71
CA GLU A 843 -25.82 -98.07 120.93
C GLU A 843 -25.16 -97.45 119.69
N LYS A 844 -23.86 -97.61 119.42
CA LYS A 844 -22.71 -98.34 120.01
C LYS A 844 -21.51 -97.95 119.11
N GLY A 845 -20.30 -97.89 119.69
CA GLY A 845 -19.03 -98.02 118.96
C GLY A 845 -18.41 -96.72 118.49
#